data_AF-A0A815EUT4-F1
#
_entry.id   AF-A0A815EUT4-F1
#
_cell.length_a   1.000
_cell.length_b   1.000
_cell.length_c   1.000
_cell.angle_alpha   90.00
_cell.angle_beta   90.00
_cell.angle_gamma   90.00
#
_symmetry.space_group_name_H-M   'P 1'
#
loop_
_entity.id
_entity.type
_entity.pdbx_description
1 polymer ?
#
loop_
_entity_poly.entity_id
_entity_poly.type
_entity_poly.pdbx_seq_one_letter_code
_entity_poly.pdbx_strand_id
1 'polypeptide(L)'
;MNTTSSSIPYNLQVEINKISIYVYPITIILTITTNILNICVLCRRNLRLSSSTQYFLAFTLSSILYTCEIPVMMFIRIRFGYIVTSSSVGCRLQTFIIHTMPLFISIILVFASIDRFFTSSSTCHSLYLDLNHIIHKYAESNDKNQIIKDVIEHIDRLVRSIKPSQLLYIAMDGVAPKARMPHQRTKRFLKSKNIPDREVNRFETNEQHKLEKKTFDECNIKPGTEFMCQLSKCLRYFIRNRMHTEEDWRSVNVILSDANVPGEGEHKIINFIRQQRHQQNNTNGTFHVVYSSDSDLVLLGLLTHEPQMTVLCEVCANCEKIGYHAKDCNTNKSSSTPGSNTKTNYAVIHLPKLINNLKSQNYDSPVFLKNLERFVDDWVLICLLFGNDFLPKSHSIDFFDKSIITMDHLMDAYREALTKNNDYLTKNGTITKDCLLTLMEKVGGKDKDGKYRRPLYYEDKFRRPLYYKDKFGFNATDLNTFSNKVATDYVQGLYWVFQYYSKGPPSWNWYYPHHYAPLAYDFSNVKNLDLKFDPPGEPVRPFEQMMATFSPKNVDYLPLAWQPIMTEEIFDISKFYPTEFVVDPNGKERSSQYVVLIPFIDKETLSTALKDFTSKLTPEEEKRNRLDYDSLFIHSSHSIHQQFRKSSDANKKPIITEENPVQLQDISDCKLVGHGWTDDTGDISNLNADEEAILSDYKNIPNDEVILLKYCHCSFRSESVESEKHNNVRFRTTTNQPSQRSTVQPQQQASKSAPWCKPPPTHQN
;
A
#
# COMPACT_ATOMS: atom_id res chain seq x y z
N MET A 1 -49.58 33.58 20.22
CA MET A 1 -50.01 34.97 19.99
C MET A 1 -48.97 35.67 19.12
N ASN A 2 -49.44 36.20 17.99
CA ASN A 2 -48.95 37.28 17.14
C ASN A 2 -47.45 37.57 16.97
N THR A 3 -47.06 37.49 15.69
CA THR A 3 -45.99 38.18 14.97
C THR A 3 -45.75 39.63 15.38
N THR A 4 -44.48 40.03 15.53
CA THR A 4 -44.00 41.36 15.15
C THR A 4 -42.65 41.24 14.46
N SER A 5 -42.60 41.72 13.22
CA SER A 5 -41.40 41.92 12.41
C SER A 5 -40.56 43.07 12.97
N SER A 6 -39.31 42.83 13.34
CA SER A 6 -38.34 43.90 13.55
C SER A 6 -37.62 44.20 12.22
N SER A 7 -37.96 45.34 11.62
CA SER A 7 -37.30 45.90 10.46
C SER A 7 -35.85 46.29 10.76
N ILE A 8 -34.96 46.04 9.79
CA ILE A 8 -33.56 46.48 9.82
C ILE A 8 -33.54 48.02 9.82
N PRO A 9 -32.73 48.69 10.66
CA PRO A 9 -32.67 50.14 10.72
C PRO A 9 -32.29 50.75 9.37
N TYR A 10 -33.01 51.80 8.95
CA TYR A 10 -32.87 52.47 7.65
C TYR A 10 -31.41 52.90 7.34
N ASN A 11 -30.64 53.29 8.35
CA ASN A 11 -29.23 53.65 8.19
C ASN A 11 -28.31 52.46 7.84
N LEU A 12 -28.66 51.24 8.26
CA LEU A 12 -27.94 50.03 7.90
C LEU A 12 -28.25 49.61 6.46
N GLN A 13 -29.49 49.81 6.01
CA GLN A 13 -29.92 49.51 4.64
C GLN A 13 -29.24 50.44 3.61
N VAL A 14 -29.04 51.72 3.96
CA VAL A 14 -28.36 52.69 3.09
C VAL A 14 -26.86 52.40 2.99
N GLU A 15 -26.21 51.92 4.06
CA GLU A 15 -24.78 51.54 4.04
C GLU A 15 -24.54 50.19 3.34
N ILE A 16 -25.42 49.20 3.50
CA ILE A 16 -25.38 47.94 2.75
C ILE A 16 -25.55 48.19 1.24
N ASN A 17 -26.42 49.13 0.86
CA ASN A 17 -26.61 49.52 -0.55
C ASN A 17 -25.42 50.31 -1.14
N LYS A 18 -24.57 50.93 -0.31
CA LYS A 18 -23.30 51.51 -0.78
C LYS A 18 -22.21 50.46 -0.93
N ILE A 19 -22.19 49.43 -0.08
CA ILE A 19 -21.25 48.31 -0.15
C ILE A 19 -21.54 47.41 -1.36
N SER A 20 -22.82 47.20 -1.70
CA SER A 20 -23.21 46.41 -2.89
C SER A 20 -22.70 47.04 -4.19
N ILE A 21 -22.59 48.37 -4.28
CA ILE A 21 -22.06 49.08 -5.46
C ILE A 21 -20.59 48.71 -5.77
N TYR A 22 -19.80 48.32 -4.76
CA TYR A 22 -18.38 47.95 -4.95
C TYR A 22 -18.13 46.43 -4.99
N VAL A 23 -18.94 45.65 -4.27
CA VAL A 23 -18.79 44.18 -4.22
C VAL A 23 -19.36 43.51 -5.47
N TYR A 24 -20.44 44.04 -6.04
CA TYR A 24 -21.10 43.45 -7.20
C TYR A 24 -20.24 43.48 -8.48
N PRO A 25 -19.55 44.59 -8.84
CA PRO A 25 -18.64 44.61 -9.99
C PRO A 25 -17.46 43.65 -9.84
N ILE A 26 -16.88 43.53 -8.64
CA ILE A 26 -15.75 42.63 -8.37
C ILE A 26 -16.18 41.16 -8.50
N THR A 27 -17.38 40.82 -8.03
CA THR A 27 -17.95 39.48 -8.14
C THR A 27 -18.27 39.13 -9.61
N ILE A 28 -18.77 40.11 -10.38
CA ILE A 28 -18.99 39.96 -11.82
C ILE A 28 -17.67 39.76 -12.57
N ILE A 29 -16.63 40.53 -12.26
CA ILE A 29 -15.30 40.39 -12.89
C ILE A 29 -14.69 39.02 -12.56
N LEU A 30 -14.78 38.55 -11.32
CA LEU A 30 -14.31 37.23 -10.91
C LEU A 30 -15.10 36.10 -11.60
N THR A 31 -16.41 36.27 -11.75
CA THR A 31 -17.28 35.29 -12.42
C THR A 31 -17.01 35.23 -13.92
N ILE A 32 -16.83 36.38 -14.58
CA ILE A 32 -16.46 36.47 -15.99
C ILE A 32 -15.07 35.87 -16.23
N THR A 33 -14.09 36.18 -15.36
CA THR A 33 -12.73 35.65 -15.47
C THR A 33 -12.70 34.12 -15.29
N THR A 34 -13.46 33.60 -14.33
CA THR A 34 -13.59 32.15 -14.09
C THR A 34 -14.32 31.46 -15.25
N ASN A 35 -15.35 32.08 -15.81
CA ASN A 35 -16.07 31.54 -16.95
C ASN A 35 -15.24 31.59 -18.25
N ILE A 36 -14.45 32.64 -18.48
CA ILE A 36 -13.51 32.68 -19.60
C ILE A 36 -12.43 31.62 -19.45
N LEU A 37 -11.87 31.41 -18.24
CA LEU A 37 -10.93 30.32 -17.97
C LEU A 37 -11.56 28.94 -18.19
N ASN A 38 -12.80 28.74 -17.75
CA ASN A 38 -13.54 27.50 -17.98
C ASN A 38 -13.84 27.29 -19.46
N ILE A 39 -14.19 28.33 -20.22
CA ILE A 39 -14.38 28.27 -21.68
C ILE A 39 -13.05 27.98 -22.38
N CYS A 40 -11.93 28.58 -21.95
CA CYS A 40 -10.60 28.29 -22.48
C CYS A 40 -10.12 26.85 -22.16
N VAL A 41 -10.54 26.28 -21.03
CA VAL A 41 -10.26 24.89 -20.63
C VAL A 41 -11.18 23.91 -21.38
N LEU A 42 -12.46 24.24 -21.55
CA LEU A 42 -13.46 23.43 -22.25
C LEU A 42 -13.29 23.44 -23.77
N CYS A 43 -12.78 24.53 -24.36
CA CYS A 43 -12.47 24.63 -25.79
C CYS A 43 -11.12 24.00 -26.17
N ARG A 44 -10.48 23.19 -25.31
CA ARG A 44 -9.19 22.55 -25.63
C ARG A 44 -9.33 21.48 -26.70
N ARG A 45 -9.08 21.90 -27.94
CA ARG A 45 -8.36 21.05 -28.89
C ARG A 45 -6.90 21.42 -29.15
N ASN A 46 -6.34 22.61 -28.83
CA ASN A 46 -4.93 22.87 -29.25
C ASN A 46 -4.05 23.97 -28.60
N LEU A 47 -4.35 24.60 -27.45
CA LEU A 47 -3.44 25.62 -26.88
C LEU A 47 -2.60 25.10 -25.69
N ARG A 48 -1.29 24.90 -25.92
CA ARG A 48 -0.26 24.70 -24.89
C ARG A 48 0.27 26.07 -24.43
N LEU A 49 -0.05 26.48 -23.20
CA LEU A 49 0.58 27.64 -22.57
C LEU A 49 1.89 27.21 -21.90
N SER A 50 2.92 28.06 -21.97
CA SER A 50 4.20 27.82 -21.31
C SER A 50 4.06 27.86 -19.78
N SER A 51 4.90 27.11 -19.05
CA SER A 51 4.90 27.07 -17.58
C SER A 51 5.02 28.47 -16.97
N SER A 52 5.81 29.35 -17.59
CA SER A 52 5.99 30.74 -17.16
C SER A 52 4.69 31.54 -17.21
N THR A 53 3.85 31.30 -18.22
CA THR A 53 2.56 31.99 -18.39
C THR A 53 1.53 31.51 -17.35
N GLN A 54 1.58 30.23 -16.97
CA GLN A 54 0.74 29.67 -15.91
C GLN A 54 1.11 30.24 -14.53
N TYR A 55 2.41 30.35 -14.24
CA TYR A 55 2.91 31.00 -13.02
C TYR A 55 2.54 32.49 -12.95
N PHE A 56 2.66 33.22 -14.07
CA PHE A 56 2.31 34.63 -14.12
C PHE A 56 0.81 34.86 -13.87
N LEU A 57 -0.07 34.01 -14.43
CA LEU A 57 -1.52 34.05 -14.19
C LEU A 57 -1.88 33.73 -12.73
N ALA A 58 -1.23 32.74 -12.12
CA ALA A 58 -1.44 32.41 -10.71
C ALA A 58 -0.98 33.55 -9.77
N PHE A 59 0.15 34.18 -10.07
CA PHE A 59 0.71 35.29 -9.31
C PHE A 59 -0.14 36.57 -9.40
N THR A 60 -0.67 36.88 -10.60
CA THR A 60 -1.58 38.02 -10.78
C THR A 60 -2.93 37.81 -10.09
N LEU A 61 -3.48 36.58 -10.11
CA LEU A 61 -4.71 36.26 -9.39
C LEU A 61 -4.53 36.41 -7.86
N SER A 62 -3.39 35.96 -7.33
CA SER A 62 -3.06 36.08 -5.91
C SER A 62 -2.86 37.55 -5.48
N SER A 63 -2.22 38.35 -6.33
CA SER A 63 -1.97 39.78 -6.05
C SER A 63 -3.26 40.61 -6.04
N ILE A 64 -4.20 40.33 -6.95
CA ILE A 64 -5.50 41.02 -7.01
C ILE A 64 -6.35 40.73 -5.78
N LEU A 65 -6.35 39.48 -5.29
CA LEU A 65 -7.04 39.09 -4.05
C LEU A 65 -6.44 39.79 -2.82
N TYR A 66 -5.11 39.93 -2.77
CA TYR A 66 -4.40 40.58 -1.68
C TYR A 66 -4.66 42.10 -1.60
N THR A 67 -4.72 42.80 -2.73
CA THR A 67 -4.94 44.26 -2.77
C THR A 67 -6.34 44.71 -2.34
N CYS A 68 -7.35 43.83 -2.44
CA CYS A 68 -8.73 44.16 -2.10
C CYS A 68 -9.08 43.92 -0.61
N GLU A 69 -8.32 43.07 0.10
CA GLU A 69 -8.65 42.65 1.47
C GLU A 69 -8.15 43.61 2.57
N ILE A 70 -6.97 44.21 2.39
CA ILE A 70 -6.31 45.03 3.41
C ILE A 70 -7.10 46.32 3.77
N PRO A 71 -7.69 47.06 2.82
CA PRO A 71 -8.43 48.30 3.15
C PRO A 71 -9.71 48.05 3.95
N VAL A 72 -10.39 46.93 3.69
CA VAL A 72 -11.66 46.56 4.35
C VAL A 72 -11.43 46.15 5.80
N MET A 73 -10.35 45.39 6.06
CA MET A 73 -10.03 44.90 7.40
C MET A 73 -9.43 45.98 8.32
N MET A 74 -8.68 46.96 7.79
CA MET A 74 -8.21 48.10 8.59
C MET A 74 -9.36 49.02 9.04
N PHE A 75 -10.38 49.22 8.19
CA PHE A 75 -11.49 50.13 8.50
C PHE A 75 -12.40 49.62 9.63
N ILE A 76 -12.60 48.30 9.72
CA ILE A 76 -13.39 47.64 10.78
C ILE A 76 -12.65 47.71 12.14
N ARG A 77 -11.32 47.61 12.12
CA ARG A 77 -10.47 47.60 13.33
C ARG A 77 -10.38 48.96 14.02
N ILE A 78 -10.43 50.06 13.25
CA ILE A 78 -10.25 51.42 13.76
C ILE A 78 -11.55 51.99 14.38
N ARG A 79 -12.73 51.54 13.93
CA ARG A 79 -13.99 52.25 14.25
C ARG A 79 -14.84 51.62 15.36
N PHE A 80 -14.63 50.36 15.72
CA PHE A 80 -15.55 49.65 16.63
C PHE A 80 -14.97 49.10 17.94
N GLY A 81 -13.66 49.11 18.19
CA GLY A 81 -13.09 48.91 19.54
C GLY A 81 -13.52 47.66 20.35
N TYR A 82 -14.11 46.63 19.75
CA TYR A 82 -14.60 45.43 20.42
C TYR A 82 -13.69 44.21 20.19
N ILE A 83 -13.34 43.51 21.28
CA ILE A 83 -12.77 42.15 21.25
C ILE A 83 -13.91 41.19 20.92
N VAL A 84 -13.94 40.71 19.68
CA VAL A 84 -14.90 39.68 19.25
C VAL A 84 -14.27 38.31 19.43
N THR A 85 -14.66 37.64 20.52
CA THR A 85 -14.55 36.19 20.68
C THR A 85 -15.57 35.49 19.78
N SER A 86 -15.13 34.44 19.09
CA SER A 86 -15.91 33.45 18.32
C SER A 86 -16.81 33.93 17.17
N SER A 87 -16.31 33.84 15.93
CA SER A 87 -17.02 33.18 14.80
C SER A 87 -16.11 32.98 13.58
N SER A 88 -15.70 31.71 13.43
CA SER A 88 -15.48 30.86 12.25
C SER A 88 -15.02 31.36 10.85
N VAL A 89 -14.68 32.62 10.57
CA VAL A 89 -14.20 32.99 9.21
C VAL A 89 -12.82 33.65 9.20
N GLY A 90 -12.51 34.55 10.15
CA GLY A 90 -11.19 35.20 10.23
C GLY A 90 -10.03 34.27 10.65
N CYS A 91 -10.28 33.32 11.55
CA CYS A 91 -9.29 32.29 11.91
C CYS A 91 -9.11 31.24 10.81
N ARG A 92 -10.11 31.07 9.93
CA ARG A 92 -10.02 30.10 8.83
C ARG A 92 -9.13 30.63 7.72
N LEU A 93 -9.08 31.94 7.45
CA LEU A 93 -8.19 32.49 6.42
C LEU A 93 -6.72 32.62 6.88
N GLN A 94 -6.47 32.89 8.17
CA GLN A 94 -5.09 32.90 8.71
C GLN A 94 -4.51 31.48 8.85
N THR A 95 -5.35 30.47 9.11
CA THR A 95 -5.02 29.04 8.98
C THR A 95 -4.87 28.62 7.52
N PHE A 96 -5.60 29.27 6.60
CA PHE A 96 -5.52 29.02 5.16
C PHE A 96 -4.31 29.66 4.48
N ILE A 97 -3.65 30.66 5.08
CA ILE A 97 -2.50 31.40 4.51
C ILE A 97 -1.15 31.04 5.18
N ILE A 98 -1.14 30.49 6.41
CA ILE A 98 0.10 30.08 7.11
C ILE A 98 0.35 28.56 7.04
N HIS A 99 -0.71 27.74 6.90
CA HIS A 99 -0.61 26.27 6.76
C HIS A 99 -0.96 25.77 5.35
N THR A 100 -1.01 26.68 4.38
CA THR A 100 -1.08 26.30 2.97
C THR A 100 0.22 25.60 2.59
N MET A 101 0.09 24.30 2.31
CA MET A 101 0.94 23.45 1.45
C MET A 101 2.06 22.62 2.13
N PRO A 102 1.72 21.67 3.03
CA PRO A 102 2.52 20.41 3.07
C PRO A 102 1.72 19.17 2.64
N LEU A 103 0.45 19.04 3.03
CA LEU A 103 -0.33 17.82 2.72
C LEU A 103 -1.03 17.84 1.36
N PHE A 104 -1.35 19.04 0.85
CA PHE A 104 -1.79 19.16 -0.54
C PHE A 104 -0.69 18.68 -1.48
N ILE A 105 0.56 18.68 -1.03
CA ILE A 105 1.68 18.22 -1.82
C ILE A 105 1.81 16.69 -1.78
N SER A 106 1.57 15.94 -0.71
CA SER A 106 1.65 14.45 -0.79
C SER A 106 0.67 13.84 -1.81
N ILE A 107 -0.55 14.38 -1.89
CA ILE A 107 -1.56 14.00 -2.88
C ILE A 107 -1.24 14.65 -4.25
N ILE A 108 -0.83 15.92 -4.33
CA ILE A 108 -0.34 16.53 -5.59
C ILE A 108 0.95 15.89 -6.09
N LEU A 109 1.83 15.31 -5.28
CA LEU A 109 3.07 14.67 -5.71
C LEU A 109 2.75 13.33 -6.34
N VAL A 110 1.80 12.60 -5.79
CA VAL A 110 1.22 11.44 -6.46
C VAL A 110 0.57 11.93 -7.76
N PHE A 111 -0.35 12.91 -7.73
CA PHE A 111 -1.02 13.43 -8.94
C PHE A 111 -0.13 14.12 -9.98
N ALA A 112 1.00 14.72 -9.60
CA ALA A 112 1.97 15.38 -10.48
C ALA A 112 3.08 14.41 -10.95
N SER A 113 3.21 13.26 -10.28
CA SER A 113 3.99 12.14 -10.79
C SER A 113 3.15 11.25 -11.71
N ILE A 114 1.81 11.37 -11.67
CA ILE A 114 0.88 10.72 -12.59
C ILE A 114 0.99 11.33 -13.97
N ASP A 115 1.69 10.63 -14.84
CA ASP A 115 1.53 10.81 -16.27
C ASP A 115 0.34 9.95 -16.75
N ARG A 116 -0.52 10.50 -17.63
CA ARG A 116 -1.42 9.66 -18.43
C ARG A 116 -0.52 8.81 -19.32
N PHE A 117 -0.69 7.49 -19.28
CA PHE A 117 0.13 6.51 -20.01
C PHE A 117 0.41 7.00 -21.44
N PHE A 118 1.64 7.44 -21.70
CA PHE A 118 2.08 7.83 -23.03
C PHE A 118 2.55 6.58 -23.78
N THR A 119 2.04 6.43 -25.00
CA THR A 119 2.40 5.44 -26.02
C THR A 119 3.83 5.62 -26.56
N SER A 120 4.81 5.92 -25.70
CA SER A 120 6.22 6.07 -26.09
C SER A 120 7.05 4.92 -25.55
N SER A 121 7.09 3.82 -26.31
CA SER A 121 8.26 2.96 -26.59
C SER A 121 9.27 2.62 -25.47
N SER A 122 8.94 2.72 -24.19
CA SER A 122 9.86 2.44 -23.08
C SER A 122 9.51 1.08 -22.50
N THR A 123 10.13 0.04 -23.06
CA THR A 123 10.08 -1.33 -22.54
C THR A 123 10.61 -1.35 -21.11
N CYS A 124 9.86 -1.93 -20.16
CA CYS A 124 10.39 -2.16 -18.82
C CYS A 124 11.29 -3.40 -18.81
N HIS A 125 12.16 -3.50 -17.81
CA HIS A 125 12.96 -4.70 -17.61
C HIS A 125 12.13 -5.77 -16.90
N SER A 126 11.45 -5.39 -15.82
CA SER A 126 10.68 -6.32 -14.99
C SER A 126 9.27 -5.79 -14.73
N LEU A 127 8.27 -6.62 -15.02
CA LEU A 127 6.86 -6.38 -14.72
C LEU A 127 6.43 -7.28 -13.56
N TYR A 128 5.79 -6.68 -12.56
CA TYR A 128 5.26 -7.36 -11.38
C TYR A 128 3.75 -7.14 -11.31
N LEU A 129 2.98 -8.20 -11.13
CA LEU A 129 1.52 -8.14 -11.09
C LEU A 129 1.01 -8.61 -9.72
N ASP A 130 0.34 -7.71 -9.00
CA ASP A 130 -0.48 -8.07 -7.86
C ASP A 130 -1.84 -8.60 -8.37
N LEU A 131 -2.01 -9.92 -8.34
CA LEU A 131 -3.13 -10.59 -8.99
C LEU A 131 -4.42 -10.46 -8.19
N ASN A 132 -4.34 -10.31 -6.87
CA ASN A 132 -5.53 -10.20 -6.03
C ASN A 132 -6.37 -8.99 -6.40
N HIS A 133 -5.72 -7.87 -6.74
CA HIS A 133 -6.40 -6.70 -7.29
C HIS A 133 -7.19 -7.02 -8.57
N ILE A 134 -6.58 -7.76 -9.51
CA ILE A 134 -7.21 -8.14 -10.78
C ILE A 134 -8.40 -9.09 -10.53
N ILE A 135 -8.26 -10.06 -9.62
CA ILE A 135 -9.35 -10.99 -9.29
C ILE A 135 -10.54 -10.23 -8.71
N HIS A 136 -10.31 -9.32 -7.76
CA HIS A 136 -11.38 -8.53 -7.13
C HIS A 136 -12.15 -7.68 -8.15
N LYS A 137 -11.47 -7.12 -9.15
CA LYS A 137 -12.09 -6.35 -10.23
C LYS A 137 -13.16 -7.14 -11.01
N TYR A 138 -12.96 -8.45 -11.20
CA TYR A 138 -13.89 -9.30 -11.96
C TYR A 138 -14.88 -10.06 -11.06
N ALA A 139 -14.66 -10.10 -9.75
CA ALA A 139 -15.42 -10.89 -8.79
C ALA A 139 -16.88 -10.43 -8.56
N GLU A 140 -17.24 -9.19 -8.91
CA GLU A 140 -18.51 -8.60 -8.45
C GLU A 140 -19.75 -8.95 -9.30
N SER A 141 -19.58 -9.50 -10.50
CA SER A 141 -20.71 -9.81 -11.40
C SER A 141 -20.61 -11.13 -12.17
N ASN A 142 -19.49 -11.84 -12.08
CA ASN A 142 -19.17 -12.94 -12.99
C ASN A 142 -19.15 -14.29 -12.26
N ASP A 143 -19.39 -15.38 -13.00
CA ASP A 143 -19.20 -16.73 -12.49
C ASP A 143 -17.71 -17.07 -12.32
N LYS A 144 -17.40 -18.12 -11.54
CA LYS A 144 -16.02 -18.53 -11.23
C LYS A 144 -15.17 -18.73 -12.49
N ASN A 145 -15.71 -19.38 -13.52
CA ASN A 145 -14.96 -19.74 -14.72
C ASN A 145 -14.73 -18.49 -15.59
N GLN A 146 -15.73 -17.62 -15.71
CA GLN A 146 -15.58 -16.35 -16.41
C GLN A 146 -14.59 -15.41 -15.71
N ILE A 147 -14.57 -15.37 -14.37
CA ILE A 147 -13.56 -14.61 -13.62
C ILE A 147 -12.15 -15.07 -14.00
N ILE A 148 -11.91 -16.39 -14.05
CA ILE A 148 -10.59 -16.93 -14.44
C ILE A 148 -10.24 -16.51 -15.88
N LYS A 149 -11.19 -16.59 -16.83
CA LYS A 149 -10.99 -16.13 -18.21
C LYS A 149 -10.62 -14.65 -18.28
N ASP A 150 -11.37 -13.81 -17.58
CA ASP A 150 -11.16 -12.36 -17.56
C ASP A 150 -9.81 -11.99 -16.94
N VAL A 151 -9.40 -12.67 -15.88
CA VAL A 151 -8.08 -12.52 -15.24
C VAL A 151 -6.96 -12.89 -16.21
N ILE A 152 -7.07 -14.03 -16.90
CA ILE A 152 -6.09 -14.47 -17.90
C ILE A 152 -5.98 -13.45 -19.04
N GLU A 153 -7.12 -13.01 -19.60
CA GLU A 153 -7.13 -12.01 -20.67
C GLU A 153 -6.54 -10.68 -20.20
N HIS A 154 -6.78 -10.30 -18.95
CA HIS A 154 -6.20 -9.10 -18.35
C HIS A 154 -4.68 -9.15 -18.27
N ILE A 155 -4.11 -10.24 -17.75
CA ILE A 155 -2.66 -10.44 -17.70
C ILE A 155 -2.08 -10.33 -19.11
N ASP A 156 -2.70 -11.02 -20.07
CA ASP A 156 -2.27 -11.03 -21.46
C ASP A 156 -2.31 -9.63 -22.10
N ARG A 157 -3.32 -8.81 -21.79
CA ARG A 157 -3.38 -7.40 -22.23
C ARG A 157 -2.28 -6.56 -21.60
N LEU A 158 -1.96 -6.75 -20.31
CA LEU A 158 -0.89 -6.02 -19.63
C LEU A 158 0.48 -6.37 -20.21
N VAL A 159 0.79 -7.65 -20.39
CA VAL A 159 2.08 -8.10 -20.94
C VAL A 159 2.29 -7.55 -22.36
N ARG A 160 1.28 -7.65 -23.24
CA ARG A 160 1.36 -7.08 -24.60
C ARG A 160 1.53 -5.56 -24.62
N SER A 161 0.96 -4.85 -23.65
CA SER A 161 1.00 -3.38 -23.59
C SER A 161 2.30 -2.85 -23.00
N ILE A 162 2.82 -3.52 -21.96
CA ILE A 162 3.99 -3.07 -21.19
C ILE A 162 5.29 -3.64 -21.77
N LYS A 163 5.24 -4.86 -22.33
CA LYS A 163 6.36 -5.57 -22.97
C LYS A 163 7.60 -5.67 -22.07
N PRO A 164 7.52 -6.44 -20.96
CA PRO A 164 8.69 -6.72 -20.14
C PRO A 164 9.78 -7.41 -20.97
N SER A 165 11.04 -7.06 -20.74
CA SER A 165 12.17 -7.58 -21.51
C SER A 165 13.02 -8.62 -20.77
N GLN A 166 12.80 -8.82 -19.47
CA GLN A 166 13.62 -9.73 -18.65
C GLN A 166 12.80 -10.61 -17.70
N LEU A 167 11.83 -10.03 -16.99
CA LEU A 167 11.06 -10.73 -15.95
C LEU A 167 9.57 -10.35 -15.98
N LEU A 168 8.72 -11.36 -15.83
CA LEU A 168 7.32 -11.24 -15.42
C LEU A 168 7.12 -11.99 -14.11
N TYR A 169 6.75 -11.28 -13.04
CA TYR A 169 6.45 -11.87 -11.73
C TYR A 169 4.97 -11.70 -11.43
N ILE A 170 4.24 -12.80 -11.27
CA ILE A 170 2.79 -12.79 -10.99
C ILE A 170 2.58 -13.29 -9.56
N ALA A 171 2.04 -12.43 -8.69
CA ALA A 171 1.87 -12.71 -7.28
C ALA A 171 0.39 -12.81 -6.89
N MET A 172 0.01 -13.92 -6.26
CA MET A 172 -1.27 -14.10 -5.59
C MET A 172 -1.05 -13.94 -4.08
N ASP A 173 -2.06 -13.47 -3.34
CA ASP A 173 -1.99 -13.50 -1.88
C ASP A 173 -1.94 -14.95 -1.40
N GLY A 174 -0.90 -15.24 -0.61
CA GLY A 174 -0.78 -16.44 0.18
C GLY A 174 -1.28 -16.26 1.60
N VAL A 175 -0.84 -17.15 2.48
CA VAL A 175 -1.08 -17.01 3.92
C VAL A 175 -0.32 -15.79 4.44
N ALA A 176 -1.02 -14.87 5.10
CA ALA A 176 -0.47 -13.66 5.68
C ALA A 176 0.03 -13.91 7.11
N PRO A 177 0.94 -13.05 7.63
CA PRO A 177 1.34 -13.09 9.04
C PRO A 177 0.15 -12.96 10.00
N LYS A 178 0.27 -13.51 11.21
CA LYS A 178 -0.81 -13.46 12.21
C LYS A 178 -1.22 -12.04 12.59
N ALA A 179 -0.30 -11.07 12.51
CA ALA A 179 -0.61 -9.65 12.70
C ALA A 179 -1.72 -9.14 11.76
N ARG A 180 -1.86 -9.74 10.58
CA ARG A 180 -2.87 -9.40 9.58
C ARG A 180 -4.23 -10.06 9.82
N MET A 181 -4.24 -11.20 10.51
CA MET A 181 -5.44 -12.03 10.67
C MET A 181 -6.59 -11.32 11.40
N PRO A 182 -6.38 -10.56 12.50
CA PRO A 182 -7.46 -9.81 13.14
C PRO A 182 -8.23 -8.89 12.19
N HIS A 183 -7.52 -8.14 11.34
CA HIS A 183 -8.16 -7.24 10.37
C HIS A 183 -8.95 -8.01 9.33
N GLN A 184 -8.39 -9.10 8.79
CA GLN A 184 -9.11 -9.97 7.86
C GLN A 184 -10.35 -10.57 8.51
N ARG A 185 -10.25 -11.00 9.77
CA ARG A 185 -11.36 -11.53 10.58
C ARG A 185 -12.45 -10.48 10.77
N THR A 186 -12.11 -9.27 11.19
CA THR A 186 -13.05 -8.15 11.33
C THR A 186 -13.82 -7.90 10.02
N LYS A 187 -13.11 -7.82 8.88
CA LYS A 187 -13.76 -7.63 7.57
C LYS A 187 -14.78 -8.75 7.25
N ARG A 188 -14.45 -10.01 7.53
CA ARG A 188 -15.35 -11.15 7.28
C ARG A 188 -16.58 -11.14 8.17
N PHE A 189 -16.40 -10.87 9.46
CA PHE A 189 -17.53 -10.74 10.39
C PHE A 189 -18.42 -9.53 10.03
N LEU A 190 -17.86 -8.38 9.66
CA LEU A 190 -18.67 -7.24 9.18
C LEU A 190 -19.52 -7.60 7.97
N LYS A 191 -18.91 -8.25 6.97
CA LYS A 191 -19.61 -8.70 5.76
C LYS A 191 -20.74 -9.67 6.09
N SER A 192 -20.56 -10.53 7.10
CA SER A 192 -21.59 -11.46 7.55
C SER A 192 -22.85 -10.75 8.07
N LYS A 193 -22.76 -9.51 8.58
CA LYS A 193 -23.91 -8.74 9.09
C LYS A 193 -24.60 -7.85 8.05
N ASN A 194 -24.07 -7.70 6.83
CA ASN A 194 -24.64 -6.83 5.77
C ASN A 194 -25.02 -5.43 6.28
N ILE A 195 -24.13 -4.79 7.06
CA ILE A 195 -24.41 -3.48 7.67
C ILE A 195 -24.33 -2.40 6.57
N PRO A 196 -25.41 -1.62 6.31
CA PRO A 196 -25.39 -0.55 5.33
C PRO A 196 -24.59 0.67 5.82
N ASP A 197 -23.95 1.38 4.89
CA ASP A 197 -23.23 2.62 5.18
C ASP A 197 -24.20 3.75 5.55
N ARG A 198 -23.82 4.60 6.52
CA ARG A 198 -24.70 5.66 7.05
C ARG A 198 -25.02 6.76 6.03
N GLU A 199 -24.15 7.01 5.05
CA GLU A 199 -24.33 8.07 4.06
C GLU A 199 -25.24 7.70 2.89
N VAL A 200 -25.36 6.40 2.55
CA VAL A 200 -26.17 5.94 1.41
C VAL A 200 -27.67 6.20 1.64
N ASN A 201 -28.11 6.20 2.91
CA ASN A 201 -29.52 6.34 3.26
C ASN A 201 -30.08 7.77 3.29
N ARG A 202 -29.28 8.82 3.00
CA ARG A 202 -29.80 10.21 3.04
C ARG A 202 -30.55 10.66 1.78
N PHE A 203 -30.50 9.90 0.68
CA PHE A 203 -31.14 10.30 -0.59
C PHE A 203 -31.98 9.24 -1.30
N GLU A 204 -32.10 8.02 -0.78
CA GLU A 204 -32.93 6.99 -1.43
C GLU A 204 -34.33 6.92 -0.80
N THR A 205 -35.23 7.78 -1.27
CA THR A 205 -36.67 7.55 -1.16
C THR A 205 -37.10 6.53 -2.23
N ASN A 206 -37.66 5.41 -1.78
CA ASN A 206 -38.55 4.50 -2.51
C ASN A 206 -38.07 4.02 -3.89
N GLU A 207 -37.24 2.97 -3.94
CA GLU A 207 -37.47 1.83 -4.87
C GLU A 207 -36.95 0.53 -4.22
N GLN A 208 -37.78 -0.50 -4.20
CA GLN A 208 -37.40 -1.86 -3.83
C GLN A 208 -36.47 -2.41 -4.91
N HIS A 209 -35.17 -2.13 -4.83
CA HIS A 209 -34.18 -2.88 -5.58
C HIS A 209 -34.16 -4.31 -5.06
N LYS A 210 -34.73 -5.23 -5.84
CA LYS A 210 -34.44 -6.68 -5.73
C LYS A 210 -32.92 -6.81 -5.72
N LEU A 211 -32.35 -7.22 -4.59
CA LEU A 211 -30.95 -7.62 -4.51
C LEU A 211 -30.74 -8.76 -5.51
N GLU A 212 -30.17 -8.45 -6.66
CA GLU A 212 -29.60 -9.48 -7.54
C GLU A 212 -28.59 -10.26 -6.71
N LYS A 213 -28.82 -11.58 -6.63
CA LYS A 213 -28.01 -12.49 -5.84
C LYS A 213 -26.58 -12.45 -6.40
N LYS A 214 -25.62 -11.90 -5.66
CA LYS A 214 -24.18 -11.99 -6.01
C LYS A 214 -23.86 -13.45 -6.34
N THR A 215 -23.40 -13.72 -7.56
CA THR A 215 -23.10 -15.07 -8.06
C THR A 215 -21.76 -15.58 -7.51
N PHE A 216 -20.83 -14.69 -7.17
CA PHE A 216 -19.53 -15.01 -6.63
C PHE A 216 -19.29 -14.36 -5.27
N ASP A 217 -18.83 -15.15 -4.30
CA ASP A 217 -18.49 -14.68 -2.96
C ASP A 217 -16.97 -14.56 -2.82
N GLU A 218 -16.49 -13.37 -2.45
CA GLU A 218 -15.08 -13.05 -2.21
C GLU A 218 -14.39 -13.95 -1.17
N CYS A 219 -15.10 -14.80 -0.42
CA CYS A 219 -14.47 -15.85 0.38
C CYS A 219 -13.74 -16.88 -0.49
N ASN A 220 -14.12 -17.02 -1.76
CA ASN A 220 -13.37 -17.80 -2.75
C ASN A 220 -11.96 -17.22 -3.00
N ILE A 221 -11.71 -15.93 -2.77
CA ILE A 221 -10.41 -15.26 -2.98
C ILE A 221 -9.56 -15.37 -1.71
N LYS A 222 -9.25 -16.61 -1.32
CA LYS A 222 -8.39 -16.91 -0.18
C LYS A 222 -7.51 -18.14 -0.43
N PRO A 223 -6.28 -18.18 0.13
CA PRO A 223 -5.44 -19.37 0.10
C PRO A 223 -6.20 -20.58 0.59
N GLY A 224 -6.01 -21.72 -0.07
CA GLY A 224 -6.64 -22.98 0.29
C GLY A 224 -8.01 -23.21 -0.35
N THR A 225 -8.69 -22.21 -0.91
CA THR A 225 -9.98 -22.44 -1.59
C THR A 225 -9.81 -23.21 -2.91
N GLU A 226 -10.85 -23.90 -3.33
CA GLU A 226 -10.89 -24.59 -4.62
C GLU A 226 -10.68 -23.62 -5.80
N PHE A 227 -11.30 -22.43 -5.71
CA PHE A 227 -11.17 -21.38 -6.73
C PHE A 227 -9.71 -20.94 -6.94
N MET A 228 -8.96 -20.68 -5.85
CA MET A 228 -7.56 -20.25 -5.98
C MET A 228 -6.67 -21.38 -6.51
N CYS A 229 -6.98 -22.64 -6.16
CA CYS A 229 -6.30 -23.81 -6.71
C CYS A 229 -6.54 -23.96 -8.22
N GLN A 230 -7.80 -23.84 -8.66
CA GLN A 230 -8.18 -23.89 -10.08
C GLN A 230 -7.54 -22.75 -10.86
N LEU A 231 -7.58 -21.52 -10.31
CA LEU A 231 -6.93 -20.36 -10.91
C LEU A 231 -5.41 -20.57 -11.08
N SER A 232 -4.70 -21.06 -10.05
CA SER A 232 -3.27 -21.38 -10.16
C SER A 232 -3.01 -22.38 -11.28
N LYS A 233 -3.79 -23.47 -11.36
CA LYS A 233 -3.64 -24.48 -12.42
C LYS A 233 -3.88 -23.91 -13.81
N CYS A 234 -4.94 -23.12 -13.99
CA CYS A 234 -5.23 -22.45 -15.26
C CYS A 234 -4.11 -21.48 -15.67
N LEU A 235 -3.56 -20.70 -14.72
CA LEU A 235 -2.44 -19.79 -14.97
C LEU A 235 -1.18 -20.54 -15.37
N ARG A 236 -0.83 -21.65 -14.71
CA ARG A 236 0.33 -22.48 -15.08
C ARG A 236 0.23 -22.95 -16.53
N TYR A 237 -0.96 -23.42 -16.94
CA TYR A 237 -1.19 -23.84 -18.34
C TYR A 237 -1.14 -22.65 -19.31
N PHE A 238 -1.82 -21.55 -18.98
CA PHE A 238 -1.84 -20.33 -19.80
C PHE A 238 -0.43 -19.77 -20.05
N ILE A 239 0.40 -19.68 -19.01
CA ILE A 239 1.79 -19.19 -19.10
C ILE A 239 2.59 -20.10 -20.05
N ARG A 240 2.51 -21.43 -19.89
CA ARG A 240 3.18 -22.38 -20.80
C ARG A 240 2.75 -22.16 -22.24
N ASN A 241 1.43 -22.10 -22.50
CA ASN A 241 0.91 -21.86 -23.83
C ASN A 241 1.48 -20.56 -24.43
N ARG A 242 1.42 -19.46 -23.69
CA ARG A 242 1.92 -18.16 -24.16
C ARG A 242 3.42 -18.14 -24.46
N MET A 243 4.24 -18.82 -23.66
CA MET A 243 5.68 -18.94 -23.94
C MET A 243 5.98 -19.71 -25.24
N HIS A 244 5.07 -20.60 -25.68
CA HIS A 244 5.17 -21.27 -26.98
C HIS A 244 4.64 -20.39 -28.12
N THR A 245 3.52 -19.70 -27.93
CA THR A 245 2.80 -19.04 -29.03
C THR A 245 3.22 -17.59 -29.26
N GLU A 246 3.73 -16.89 -28.24
CA GLU A 246 3.99 -15.45 -28.26
C GLU A 246 5.46 -15.11 -27.99
N GLU A 247 6.07 -14.28 -28.85
CA GLU A 247 7.48 -13.86 -28.73
C GLU A 247 7.74 -12.98 -27.49
N ASP A 248 6.77 -12.10 -27.16
CA ASP A 248 6.81 -11.23 -25.98
C ASP A 248 6.87 -12.03 -24.66
N TRP A 249 6.47 -13.32 -24.67
CA TRP A 249 6.55 -14.23 -23.52
C TRP A 249 7.78 -15.14 -23.57
N ARG A 250 8.16 -15.60 -24.76
CA ARG A 250 9.27 -16.55 -24.97
C ARG A 250 10.63 -16.02 -24.50
N SER A 251 10.82 -14.71 -24.54
CA SER A 251 12.09 -14.05 -24.20
C SER A 251 12.21 -13.65 -22.72
N VAL A 252 11.17 -13.88 -21.91
CA VAL A 252 11.02 -13.37 -20.54
C VAL A 252 11.04 -14.53 -19.54
N ASN A 253 11.73 -14.36 -18.42
CA ASN A 253 11.60 -15.29 -17.30
C ASN A 253 10.24 -15.06 -16.62
N VAL A 254 9.41 -16.09 -16.49
CA VAL A 254 8.10 -15.97 -15.85
C VAL A 254 8.11 -16.68 -14.52
N ILE A 255 7.73 -15.96 -13.45
CA ILE A 255 7.56 -16.50 -12.11
C ILE A 255 6.09 -16.36 -11.71
N LEU A 256 5.47 -17.46 -11.28
CA LEU A 256 4.16 -17.49 -10.64
C LEU A 256 4.33 -17.81 -9.15
N SER A 257 4.03 -16.83 -8.30
CA SER A 257 3.95 -16.98 -6.86
C SER A 257 2.49 -17.15 -6.47
N ASP A 258 2.01 -18.40 -6.47
CA ASP A 258 0.59 -18.70 -6.25
C ASP A 258 0.16 -18.60 -4.78
N ALA A 259 -1.09 -18.92 -4.49
CA ALA A 259 -1.68 -18.79 -3.15
C ALA A 259 -1.13 -19.79 -2.12
N ASN A 260 -0.42 -20.84 -2.54
CA ASN A 260 0.24 -21.77 -1.63
C ASN A 260 1.63 -21.28 -1.19
N VAL A 261 2.20 -20.30 -1.89
CA VAL A 261 3.39 -19.58 -1.41
C VAL A 261 2.98 -18.59 -0.31
N PRO A 262 3.56 -18.61 0.90
CA PRO A 262 3.21 -17.67 1.97
C PRO A 262 3.50 -16.19 1.64
N GLY A 263 2.74 -15.28 2.25
CA GLY A 263 2.89 -13.83 2.15
C GLY A 263 1.83 -13.13 1.29
N GLU A 264 1.58 -11.86 1.56
CA GLU A 264 0.72 -11.00 0.74
C GLU A 264 1.40 -10.71 -0.62
N GLY A 265 0.61 -10.57 -1.69
CA GLY A 265 1.12 -10.43 -3.07
C GLY A 265 2.11 -9.27 -3.23
N GLU A 266 1.75 -8.10 -2.70
CA GLU A 266 2.62 -6.92 -2.68
C GLU A 266 3.93 -7.15 -1.91
N HIS A 267 3.88 -7.85 -0.78
CA HIS A 267 5.06 -8.15 0.03
C HIS A 267 5.95 -9.20 -0.64
N LYS A 268 5.38 -10.20 -1.32
CA LYS A 268 6.13 -11.17 -2.14
C LYS A 268 6.91 -10.45 -3.26
N ILE A 269 6.24 -9.56 -3.99
CA ILE A 269 6.84 -8.74 -5.06
C ILE A 269 8.01 -7.92 -4.52
N ILE A 270 7.78 -7.17 -3.44
CA ILE A 270 8.76 -6.24 -2.89
C ILE A 270 9.93 -6.99 -2.26
N ASN A 271 9.66 -8.09 -1.57
CA ASN A 271 10.69 -8.95 -1.01
C ASN A 271 11.57 -9.52 -2.13
N PHE A 272 10.97 -10.04 -3.21
CA PHE A 272 11.70 -10.51 -4.38
C PHE A 272 12.60 -9.42 -4.99
N ILE A 273 12.11 -8.18 -5.15
CA ILE A 273 12.91 -7.07 -5.69
C ILE A 273 14.15 -6.81 -4.82
N ARG A 274 13.98 -6.71 -3.50
CA ARG A 274 15.09 -6.48 -2.55
C ARG A 274 16.12 -7.59 -2.62
N GLN A 275 15.62 -8.81 -2.61
CA GLN A 275 16.38 -10.03 -2.70
C GLN A 275 17.27 -10.07 -3.96
N GLN A 276 16.71 -9.76 -5.13
CA GLN A 276 17.50 -9.64 -6.36
C GLN A 276 18.57 -8.54 -6.27
N ARG A 277 18.27 -7.40 -5.64
CA ARG A 277 19.22 -6.29 -5.48
C ARG A 277 20.45 -6.67 -4.64
N HIS A 278 20.30 -7.46 -3.58
CA HIS A 278 21.43 -7.78 -2.68
C HIS A 278 22.52 -8.62 -3.33
N GLN A 279 22.12 -9.62 -4.10
CA GLN A 279 23.06 -10.62 -4.61
C GLN A 279 23.62 -10.22 -5.98
N GLN A 280 22.90 -9.39 -6.74
CA GLN A 280 23.41 -8.79 -7.96
C GLN A 280 24.20 -7.53 -7.59
N ASN A 281 25.52 -7.67 -7.37
CA ASN A 281 26.48 -6.56 -7.17
C ASN A 281 26.50 -5.51 -8.32
N ASN A 282 25.57 -5.56 -9.29
CA ASN A 282 25.59 -4.76 -10.51
C ASN A 282 24.21 -4.46 -11.17
N THR A 283 23.06 -4.55 -10.48
CA THR A 283 21.75 -4.12 -11.04
C THR A 283 21.51 -2.61 -10.94
N ASN A 284 22.55 -1.82 -11.25
CA ASN A 284 22.38 -0.39 -11.42
C ASN A 284 21.53 -0.13 -12.68
N GLY A 285 20.21 0.04 -12.52
CA GLY A 285 19.32 0.56 -13.57
C GLY A 285 18.27 -0.40 -14.13
N THR A 286 17.91 -1.49 -13.42
CA THR A 286 16.70 -2.26 -13.76
C THR A 286 15.48 -1.34 -13.65
N PHE A 287 14.58 -1.40 -14.63
CA PHE A 287 13.36 -0.60 -14.64
C PHE A 287 12.20 -1.49 -14.24
N HIS A 288 11.71 -1.27 -13.02
CA HIS A 288 10.64 -2.02 -12.37
C HIS A 288 9.29 -1.34 -12.60
N VAL A 289 8.33 -2.08 -13.11
CA VAL A 289 6.92 -1.68 -13.18
C VAL A 289 6.10 -2.64 -12.34
N VAL A 290 5.41 -2.14 -11.33
CA VAL A 290 4.50 -2.93 -10.50
C VAL A 290 3.07 -2.50 -10.76
N TYR A 291 2.21 -3.42 -11.16
CA TYR A 291 0.78 -3.18 -11.33
C TYR A 291 0.04 -3.57 -10.04
N SER A 292 -0.55 -2.58 -9.37
CA SER A 292 -1.44 -2.75 -8.21
C SER A 292 -2.23 -1.46 -7.98
N SER A 293 -3.36 -1.55 -7.29
CA SER A 293 -4.08 -0.38 -6.76
C SER A 293 -3.81 -0.13 -5.28
N ASP A 294 -3.04 -0.98 -4.60
CA ASP A 294 -2.78 -0.82 -3.18
C ASP A 294 -1.90 0.41 -2.92
N SER A 295 -2.30 1.22 -1.95
CA SER A 295 -1.51 2.38 -1.51
C SER A 295 -0.23 1.95 -0.79
N ASP A 296 -0.24 0.79 -0.15
CA ASP A 296 0.88 0.29 0.64
C ASP A 296 2.08 -0.03 -0.26
N LEU A 297 1.83 -0.43 -1.51
CA LEU A 297 2.86 -0.65 -2.51
C LEU A 297 3.71 0.60 -2.82
N VAL A 298 3.15 1.81 -2.69
CA VAL A 298 3.93 3.05 -2.83
C VAL A 298 4.94 3.17 -1.68
N LEU A 299 4.52 2.90 -0.45
CA LEU A 299 5.39 2.93 0.73
C LEU A 299 6.44 1.82 0.68
N LEU A 300 6.02 0.59 0.35
CA LEU A 300 6.89 -0.56 0.16
C LEU A 300 7.92 -0.30 -0.94
N GLY A 301 7.48 0.27 -2.06
CA GLY A 301 8.33 0.64 -3.20
C GLY A 301 9.37 1.70 -2.83
N LEU A 302 9.02 2.70 -2.03
CA LEU A 302 9.98 3.70 -1.55
C LEU A 302 11.10 3.05 -0.72
N LEU A 303 10.78 2.08 0.13
CA LEU A 303 11.74 1.33 0.94
C LEU A 303 12.63 0.36 0.13
N THR A 304 12.33 0.12 -1.15
CA THR A 304 13.25 -0.64 -2.01
C THR A 304 14.46 0.20 -2.43
N HIS A 305 14.37 1.53 -2.37
CA HIS A 305 15.34 2.49 -2.90
C HIS A 305 15.76 2.24 -4.36
N GLU A 306 14.93 1.52 -5.13
CA GLU A 306 15.18 1.27 -6.55
C GLU A 306 15.14 2.58 -7.35
N PRO A 307 16.20 2.93 -8.11
CA PRO A 307 16.30 4.21 -8.79
C PRO A 307 15.32 4.34 -9.97
N GLN A 308 14.77 3.23 -10.46
CA GLN A 308 13.80 3.18 -11.56
C GLN A 308 12.66 2.23 -11.21
N MET A 309 11.78 2.68 -10.32
CA MET A 309 10.55 1.97 -9.97
C MET A 309 9.33 2.82 -10.26
N THR A 310 8.28 2.18 -10.78
CA THR A 310 7.02 2.82 -11.11
C THR A 310 5.86 1.92 -10.72
N VAL A 311 4.85 2.49 -10.06
CA VAL A 311 3.62 1.80 -9.73
C VAL A 311 2.55 2.19 -10.76
N LEU A 312 1.94 1.19 -11.39
CA LEU A 312 0.89 1.34 -12.39
C LEU A 312 -0.45 1.01 -11.73
N CYS A 313 -1.34 1.99 -11.68
CA CYS A 313 -2.68 1.84 -11.10
C CYS A 313 -3.74 2.09 -12.17
N GLU A 314 -4.87 1.41 -12.07
CA GLU A 314 -6.03 1.77 -12.88
C GLU A 314 -6.70 3.05 -12.39
N VAL A 315 -7.22 3.82 -13.34
CA VAL A 315 -8.00 5.02 -13.11
C VAL A 315 -9.43 4.79 -13.57
N CYS A 316 -10.37 5.05 -12.69
CA CYS A 316 -11.79 5.01 -13.01
C CYS A 316 -12.10 5.89 -14.23
N ALA A 317 -12.70 5.32 -15.27
CA ALA A 317 -13.09 6.06 -16.46
C ALA A 317 -14.17 7.13 -16.18
N ASN A 318 -14.97 6.96 -15.12
CA ASN A 318 -16.12 7.83 -14.83
C ASN A 318 -15.76 9.02 -13.94
N CYS A 319 -14.96 8.80 -12.89
CA CYS A 319 -14.65 9.80 -11.88
C CYS A 319 -13.16 10.15 -11.79
N GLU A 320 -12.32 9.58 -12.67
CA GLU A 320 -10.87 9.81 -12.74
C GLU A 320 -10.11 9.54 -11.42
N LYS A 321 -10.74 8.81 -10.48
CA LYS A 321 -10.11 8.39 -9.22
C LYS A 321 -9.30 7.11 -9.43
N ILE A 322 -8.09 7.09 -8.87
CA ILE A 322 -7.19 5.92 -8.86
C ILE A 322 -7.77 4.84 -7.96
N GLY A 323 -7.75 3.58 -8.41
CA GLY A 323 -8.20 2.44 -7.60
C GLY A 323 -9.72 2.35 -7.39
N TYR A 324 -10.50 3.24 -8.02
CA TYR A 324 -11.96 3.15 -8.06
C TYR A 324 -12.40 2.40 -9.31
N HIS A 325 -13.39 1.52 -9.21
CA HIS A 325 -14.03 0.95 -10.39
C HIS A 325 -15.11 1.91 -10.93
N ALA A 326 -15.39 1.85 -12.23
CA ALA A 326 -16.44 2.66 -12.87
C ALA A 326 -17.82 2.49 -12.22
N LYS A 327 -18.03 1.31 -11.60
CA LYS A 327 -19.25 0.91 -10.89
C LYS A 327 -19.31 1.45 -9.45
N ASP A 328 -18.18 1.79 -8.82
CA ASP A 328 -18.10 2.40 -7.47
C ASP A 328 -18.36 3.91 -7.48
N CYS A 329 -18.49 4.51 -8.66
CA CYS A 329 -18.69 5.94 -8.79
C CYS A 329 -20.18 6.24 -8.98
N ASN A 330 -20.80 6.79 -7.91
CA ASN A 330 -22.18 7.31 -7.81
C ASN A 330 -22.49 8.49 -8.76
N THR A 331 -21.64 8.77 -9.74
CA THR A 331 -21.90 9.81 -10.73
C THR A 331 -22.85 9.26 -11.79
N ASN A 332 -24.10 9.74 -11.80
CA ASN A 332 -25.13 9.50 -12.82
C ASN A 332 -24.71 9.99 -14.23
N LYS A 333 -23.65 9.42 -14.80
CA LYS A 333 -23.35 9.51 -16.23
C LYS A 333 -23.62 8.14 -16.84
N SER A 334 -24.90 7.80 -16.90
CA SER A 334 -25.44 6.72 -17.70
C SER A 334 -25.36 7.09 -19.19
N SER A 335 -24.22 6.83 -19.83
CA SER A 335 -24.16 6.76 -21.29
C SER A 335 -22.94 5.97 -21.79
N SER A 336 -22.87 4.69 -21.42
CA SER A 336 -22.20 3.73 -22.29
C SER A 336 -22.80 2.35 -22.12
N THR A 337 -23.29 1.80 -23.23
CA THR A 337 -23.69 0.41 -23.40
C THR A 337 -22.61 -0.54 -22.85
N PRO A 338 -22.98 -1.58 -22.08
CA PRO A 338 -22.05 -2.64 -21.70
C PRO A 338 -21.67 -3.41 -22.98
N GLY A 339 -20.42 -3.26 -23.43
CA GLY A 339 -19.92 -3.91 -24.64
C GLY A 339 -19.05 -3.02 -25.55
N SER A 340 -18.95 -1.71 -25.29
CA SER A 340 -17.96 -0.85 -25.97
C SER A 340 -16.64 -0.88 -25.21
N ASN A 341 -15.53 -1.15 -25.91
CA ASN A 341 -14.15 -1.03 -25.44
C ASN A 341 -13.91 0.35 -24.78
N THR A 342 -14.24 0.48 -23.50
CA THR A 342 -13.90 1.66 -22.72
C THR A 342 -12.41 1.60 -22.45
N LYS A 343 -11.68 2.52 -23.07
CA LYS A 343 -10.23 2.66 -22.93
C LYS A 343 -9.87 2.73 -21.43
N THR A 344 -9.28 1.67 -20.88
CA THR A 344 -8.83 1.66 -19.49
C THR A 344 -7.74 2.70 -19.35
N ASN A 345 -7.97 3.70 -18.49
CA ASN A 345 -6.96 4.70 -18.20
C ASN A 345 -6.06 4.19 -17.07
N TYR A 346 -4.77 4.42 -17.20
CA TYR A 346 -3.79 4.10 -16.16
C TYR A 346 -3.17 5.37 -15.59
N ALA A 347 -2.97 5.38 -14.28
CA ALA A 347 -2.16 6.32 -13.54
C ALA A 347 -0.79 5.67 -13.32
N VAL A 348 0.26 6.47 -13.55
CA VAL A 348 1.65 6.00 -13.45
C VAL A 348 2.35 6.76 -12.34
N ILE A 349 2.65 6.12 -11.21
CA ILE A 349 3.32 6.75 -10.07
C ILE A 349 4.82 6.47 -10.16
N HIS A 350 5.59 7.46 -10.64
CA HIS A 350 7.04 7.37 -10.68
C HIS A 350 7.66 7.67 -9.31
N LEU A 351 8.13 6.64 -8.61
CA LEU A 351 8.74 6.79 -7.27
C LEU A 351 9.97 7.71 -7.26
N PRO A 352 10.85 7.72 -8.28
CA PRO A 352 11.97 8.67 -8.31
C PRO A 352 11.54 10.13 -8.37
N LYS A 353 10.42 10.44 -9.05
CA LYS A 353 9.84 11.79 -9.06
C LYS A 353 9.31 12.14 -7.67
N LEU A 354 8.63 11.21 -7.00
CA LEU A 354 8.15 11.37 -5.63
C LEU A 354 9.29 11.68 -4.65
N ILE A 355 10.40 10.93 -4.70
CA ILE A 355 11.59 11.15 -3.86
C ILE A 355 12.20 12.54 -4.12
N ASN A 356 12.34 12.95 -5.39
CA ASN A 356 12.86 14.27 -5.73
C ASN A 356 11.97 15.41 -5.21
N ASN A 357 10.67 15.21 -5.23
CA ASN A 357 9.71 16.17 -4.70
C ASN A 357 9.73 16.25 -3.17
N LEU A 358 9.95 15.12 -2.47
CA LEU A 358 10.19 15.12 -1.03
C LEU A 358 11.48 15.87 -0.68
N LYS A 359 12.52 15.74 -1.51
CA LYS A 359 13.78 16.48 -1.35
C LYS A 359 13.60 17.99 -1.51
N SER A 360 12.84 18.43 -2.52
CA SER A 360 12.68 19.86 -2.82
C SER A 360 11.88 20.63 -1.76
N GLN A 361 10.99 19.96 -1.03
CA GLN A 361 10.17 20.59 0.02
C GLN A 361 10.90 20.77 1.35
N ASN A 362 11.93 19.99 1.63
CA ASN A 362 12.61 19.99 2.92
C ASN A 362 13.97 20.73 2.89
N TYR A 363 14.13 21.67 1.95
CA TYR A 363 15.40 22.36 1.65
C TYR A 363 15.99 23.16 2.82
N ASP A 364 15.16 23.53 3.81
CA ASP A 364 15.51 24.52 4.84
C ASP A 364 16.08 23.95 6.15
N SER A 365 16.22 22.62 6.32
CA SER A 365 16.90 22.07 7.50
C SER A 365 18.12 21.21 7.13
N PRO A 366 19.35 21.69 7.47
CA PRO A 366 20.61 21.01 7.21
C PRO A 366 20.72 19.61 7.81
N VAL A 367 19.86 19.25 8.77
CA VAL A 367 19.84 17.93 9.40
C VAL A 367 19.14 16.89 8.53
N PHE A 368 18.11 17.26 7.74
CA PHE A 368 17.29 16.29 6.98
C PHE A 368 17.94 15.79 5.68
N LEU A 369 18.91 16.51 5.13
CA LEU A 369 19.44 16.25 3.78
C LEU A 369 20.81 15.58 3.75
N LYS A 370 21.34 15.12 4.89
CA LYS A 370 22.62 14.38 4.92
C LYS A 370 22.51 13.03 4.18
N ASN A 371 21.40 12.32 4.36
CA ASN A 371 21.11 11.08 3.66
C ASN A 371 19.61 11.03 3.29
N LEU A 372 19.31 11.20 2.01
CA LEU A 372 17.93 11.20 1.50
C LEU A 372 17.24 9.84 1.63
N GLU A 373 18.00 8.73 1.56
CA GLU A 373 17.43 7.37 1.66
C GLU A 373 16.96 7.10 3.09
N ARG A 374 17.80 7.45 4.08
CA ARG A 374 17.43 7.41 5.50
C ARG A 374 16.23 8.32 5.82
N PHE A 375 16.14 9.48 5.18
CA PHE A 375 14.97 10.35 5.30
C PHE A 375 13.70 9.71 4.73
N VAL A 376 13.79 9.05 3.57
CA VAL A 376 12.66 8.34 2.97
C VAL A 376 12.19 7.19 3.87
N ASP A 377 13.12 6.43 4.46
CA ASP A 377 12.80 5.38 5.43
C ASP A 377 12.04 5.95 6.64
N ASP A 378 12.54 7.04 7.23
CA ASP A 378 11.87 7.74 8.33
C ASP A 378 10.49 8.27 7.91
N TRP A 379 10.37 8.84 6.71
CA TRP A 379 9.11 9.37 6.21
C TRP A 379 8.06 8.26 6.06
N VAL A 380 8.45 7.09 5.56
CA VAL A 380 7.58 5.90 5.50
C VAL A 380 7.15 5.48 6.92
N LEU A 381 8.06 5.46 7.90
CA LEU A 381 7.70 5.19 9.29
C LEU A 381 6.66 6.19 9.84
N ILE A 382 6.77 7.47 9.51
CA ILE A 382 5.77 8.49 9.88
C ILE A 382 4.43 8.23 9.19
N CYS A 383 4.42 7.80 7.92
CA CYS A 383 3.19 7.39 7.25
C CYS A 383 2.50 6.19 7.93
N LEU A 384 3.27 5.20 8.40
CA LEU A 384 2.72 4.03 9.11
C LEU A 384 2.03 4.39 10.43
N LEU A 385 2.51 5.44 11.12
CA LEU A 385 1.86 5.99 12.33
C LEU A 385 0.49 6.61 12.04
N PHE A 386 0.30 7.12 10.83
CA PHE A 386 -0.95 7.75 10.41
C PHE A 386 -2.06 6.73 10.16
N GLY A 387 -1.68 5.51 9.75
CA GLY A 387 -2.59 4.38 9.61
C GLY A 387 -1.95 3.28 8.78
N ASN A 388 -2.23 2.04 9.16
CA ASN A 388 -1.80 0.85 8.43
C ASN A 388 -2.79 -0.29 8.69
N ASP A 389 -2.50 -1.43 8.11
CA ASP A 389 -3.40 -2.55 7.97
C ASP A 389 -3.25 -3.60 9.11
N PHE A 390 -2.38 -3.33 10.09
CA PHE A 390 -2.01 -4.23 11.19
C PHE A 390 -2.36 -3.64 12.57
N LEU A 391 -2.43 -2.31 12.68
CA LEU A 391 -2.73 -1.59 13.91
C LEU A 391 -4.02 -0.79 13.77
N PRO A 392 -4.88 -0.76 14.82
CA PRO A 392 -6.03 0.13 14.81
C PRO A 392 -5.58 1.59 14.75
N LYS A 393 -6.39 2.43 14.10
CA LYS A 393 -6.14 3.87 14.04
C LYS A 393 -6.34 4.51 15.41
N SER A 394 -5.39 5.30 15.87
CA SER A 394 -5.54 6.08 17.11
C SER A 394 -6.59 7.18 16.91
N HIS A 395 -7.49 7.34 17.89
CA HIS A 395 -8.50 8.41 17.86
C HIS A 395 -7.87 9.80 17.77
N SER A 396 -6.68 9.97 18.36
CA SER A 396 -5.91 11.21 18.36
C SER A 396 -5.21 11.48 17.01
N ILE A 397 -5.14 10.49 16.11
CA ILE A 397 -4.39 10.52 14.84
C ILE A 397 -5.34 10.05 13.71
N ASP A 398 -6.42 10.80 13.47
CA ASP A 398 -7.45 10.40 12.48
C ASP A 398 -7.68 11.42 11.34
N PHE A 399 -8.26 10.91 10.24
CA PHE A 399 -8.29 11.48 8.89
C PHE A 399 -9.39 12.53 8.66
N PHE A 400 -10.52 12.45 9.37
CA PHE A 400 -11.78 12.98 8.83
C PHE A 400 -11.96 14.50 8.96
N ASP A 401 -11.29 15.18 9.89
CA ASP A 401 -11.43 16.66 10.04
C ASP A 401 -10.11 17.45 10.17
N LYS A 402 -8.97 16.78 10.38
CA LYS A 402 -7.69 17.43 10.76
C LYS A 402 -6.45 16.78 10.14
N SER A 403 -6.57 15.98 9.08
CA SER A 403 -5.45 15.19 8.51
C SER A 403 -4.17 15.98 8.24
N ILE A 404 -4.29 17.21 7.69
CA ILE A 404 -3.17 18.12 7.45
C ILE A 404 -2.47 18.49 8.76
N ILE A 405 -3.27 18.89 9.75
CA ILE A 405 -2.79 19.29 11.07
C ILE A 405 -2.11 18.11 11.76
N THR A 406 -2.69 16.90 11.66
CA THR A 406 -2.13 15.69 12.25
C THR A 406 -0.77 15.34 11.61
N MET A 407 -0.62 15.40 10.29
CA MET A 407 0.67 15.15 9.65
C MET A 407 1.70 16.22 10.00
N ASP A 408 1.31 17.50 10.01
CA ASP A 408 2.19 18.59 10.47
C ASP A 408 2.69 18.32 11.90
N HIS A 409 1.81 17.83 12.78
CA HIS A 409 2.17 17.44 14.15
C HIS A 409 3.16 16.27 14.19
N LEU A 410 2.94 15.23 13.38
CA LEU A 410 3.84 14.09 13.30
C LEU A 410 5.20 14.50 12.74
N MET A 411 5.23 15.37 11.72
CA MET A 411 6.45 15.91 11.16
C MET A 411 7.20 16.78 12.16
N ASP A 412 6.51 17.63 12.92
CA ASP A 412 7.12 18.40 14.02
C ASP A 412 7.74 17.47 15.08
N ALA A 413 7.01 16.44 15.51
CA ALA A 413 7.50 15.44 16.45
C ALA A 413 8.75 14.73 15.91
N TYR A 414 8.75 14.39 14.62
CA TYR A 414 9.91 13.87 13.93
C TYR A 414 11.09 14.85 13.94
N ARG A 415 10.89 16.14 13.64
CA ARG A 415 11.98 17.15 13.68
C ARG A 415 12.61 17.24 15.07
N GLU A 416 11.78 17.23 16.11
CA GLU A 416 12.25 17.24 17.49
C GLU A 416 13.02 15.96 17.85
N ALA A 417 12.54 14.80 17.43
CA ALA A 417 13.20 13.52 17.67
C ALA A 417 14.56 13.44 16.93
N LEU A 418 14.59 13.82 15.66
CA LEU A 418 15.82 13.89 14.85
C LEU A 418 16.86 14.81 15.51
N THR A 419 16.43 15.97 15.99
CA THR A 419 17.32 16.94 16.66
C THR A 419 17.83 16.40 18.01
N LYS A 420 16.97 15.75 18.80
CA LYS A 420 17.33 15.22 20.12
C LYS A 420 18.31 14.04 20.02
N ASN A 421 18.12 13.17 19.03
CA ASN A 421 18.97 11.99 18.84
C ASN A 421 20.21 12.27 17.98
N ASN A 422 20.22 13.40 17.25
CA ASN A 422 21.28 13.77 16.31
C ASN A 422 21.52 12.71 15.21
N ASP A 423 20.50 11.91 14.88
CA ASP A 423 20.51 10.93 13.81
C ASP A 423 19.08 10.59 13.38
N TYR A 424 18.91 10.01 12.18
CA TYR A 424 17.64 9.51 11.65
C TYR A 424 17.03 8.42 12.56
N LEU A 425 15.71 8.23 12.47
CA LEU A 425 15.00 7.23 13.29
C LEU A 425 15.37 5.80 12.90
N THR A 426 15.61 5.60 11.61
CA THR A 426 15.86 4.32 10.98
C THR A 426 17.32 4.20 10.52
N LYS A 427 17.83 2.98 10.50
CA LYS A 427 19.14 2.61 9.95
C LYS A 427 19.09 1.17 9.45
N ASN A 428 19.47 0.96 8.19
CA ASN A 428 19.48 -0.36 7.53
C ASN A 428 18.18 -1.13 7.76
N GLY A 429 17.03 -0.51 7.44
CA GLY A 429 15.71 -1.12 7.55
C GLY A 429 15.30 -1.49 8.98
N THR A 430 15.85 -0.84 10.00
CA THR A 430 15.52 -1.08 11.41
C THR A 430 15.39 0.24 12.16
N ILE A 431 14.43 0.32 13.07
CA ILE A 431 14.25 1.51 13.91
C ILE A 431 15.14 1.39 15.14
N THR A 432 15.87 2.46 15.47
CA THR A 432 16.61 2.54 16.72
C THR A 432 15.65 2.70 17.89
N LYS A 433 15.76 1.87 18.93
CA LYS A 433 14.87 1.89 20.10
C LYS A 433 14.77 3.28 20.74
N ASP A 434 15.90 3.95 20.97
CA ASP A 434 15.92 5.28 21.60
C ASP A 434 15.28 6.34 20.71
N CYS A 435 15.47 6.23 19.38
CA CYS A 435 14.81 7.10 18.42
C CYS A 435 13.29 6.90 18.40
N LEU A 436 12.85 5.64 18.43
CA LEU A 436 11.43 5.29 18.49
C LEU A 436 10.78 5.82 19.76
N LEU A 437 11.37 5.56 20.94
CA LEU A 437 10.86 6.05 22.22
C LEU A 437 10.79 7.59 22.24
N THR A 438 11.82 8.26 21.71
CA THR A 438 11.82 9.72 21.61
C THR A 438 10.73 10.21 20.67
N LEU A 439 10.54 9.60 19.50
CA LEU A 439 9.44 9.95 18.60
C LEU A 439 8.09 9.79 19.30
N MET A 440 7.85 8.65 19.94
CA MET A 440 6.59 8.38 20.64
C MET A 440 6.34 9.35 21.82
N GLU A 441 7.39 9.77 22.53
CA GLU A 441 7.34 10.83 23.53
C GLU A 441 6.85 12.16 22.93
N LYS A 442 7.37 12.53 21.76
CA LYS A 442 6.99 13.75 21.03
C LYS A 442 5.60 13.68 20.43
N VAL A 443 5.22 12.54 19.86
CA VAL A 443 3.85 12.27 19.38
C VAL A 443 2.86 12.33 20.53
N GLY A 444 3.25 11.93 21.75
CA GLY A 444 2.43 12.09 22.96
C GLY A 444 2.38 13.51 23.53
N GLY A 445 2.99 14.49 22.87
CA GLY A 445 2.83 15.91 23.17
C GLY A 445 3.72 16.46 24.27
N LYS A 446 4.71 15.71 24.77
CA LYS A 446 5.70 16.21 25.74
C LYS A 446 6.76 17.06 25.04
N ASP A 447 6.85 18.33 25.43
CA ASP A 447 7.92 19.22 24.99
C ASP A 447 9.25 18.97 25.72
N LYS A 448 10.25 19.84 25.50
CA LYS A 448 11.57 19.76 26.14
C LYS A 448 11.53 19.92 27.67
N ASP A 449 10.47 20.50 28.21
CA ASP A 449 10.26 20.74 29.65
C ASP A 449 9.25 19.75 30.26
N GLY A 450 8.80 18.75 29.49
CA GLY A 450 7.78 17.77 29.89
C GLY A 450 6.35 18.32 29.96
N LYS A 451 6.09 19.50 29.38
CA LYS A 451 4.76 20.14 29.34
C LYS A 451 3.99 19.79 28.06
N TYR A 452 2.67 19.64 28.18
CA TYR A 452 1.77 19.34 27.07
C TYR A 452 1.39 20.63 26.32
N ARG A 453 1.83 20.74 25.05
CA ARG A 453 1.72 22.00 24.29
C ARG A 453 0.44 22.19 23.47
N ARG A 454 -0.31 21.14 23.13
CA ARG A 454 -1.37 21.25 22.10
C ARG A 454 -2.78 20.91 22.62
N PRO A 455 -3.86 21.58 22.15
CA PRO A 455 -5.24 21.37 22.59
C PRO A 455 -5.73 19.91 22.49
N LEU A 456 -5.26 19.19 21.48
CA LEU A 456 -5.60 17.78 21.23
C LEU A 456 -5.26 16.88 22.43
N TYR A 457 -4.16 17.18 23.14
CA TYR A 457 -3.73 16.42 24.33
C TYR A 457 -4.49 16.81 25.61
N TYR A 458 -5.01 18.04 25.68
CA TYR A 458 -5.87 18.43 26.79
C TYR A 458 -7.19 17.65 26.71
N GLU A 459 -7.80 17.56 25.52
CA GLU A 459 -9.00 16.74 25.30
C GLU A 459 -8.76 15.26 25.64
N ASP A 460 -7.63 14.69 25.20
CA ASP A 460 -7.24 13.32 25.54
C ASP A 460 -7.12 13.12 27.04
N LYS A 461 -6.43 14.02 27.76
CA LYS A 461 -6.25 13.92 29.22
C LYS A 461 -7.58 13.91 29.97
N PHE A 462 -8.55 14.71 29.56
CA PHE A 462 -9.89 14.75 30.19
C PHE A 462 -10.74 13.54 29.79
N ARG A 463 -10.65 13.09 28.54
CA ARG A 463 -11.42 11.95 28.03
C ARG A 463 -10.81 10.60 28.37
N ARG A 464 -9.54 10.55 28.78
CA ARG A 464 -8.77 9.32 29.00
C ARG A 464 -9.52 8.29 29.86
N PRO A 465 -10.05 8.60 31.06
CA PRO A 465 -10.79 7.61 31.86
C PRO A 465 -12.07 7.12 31.15
N LEU A 466 -12.79 8.02 30.48
CA LEU A 466 -14.01 7.69 29.75
C LEU A 466 -13.72 6.83 28.51
N TYR A 467 -12.65 7.13 27.79
CA TYR A 467 -12.22 6.39 26.61
C TYR A 467 -11.88 4.95 26.95
N TYR A 468 -11.03 4.72 27.96
CA TYR A 468 -10.65 3.36 28.36
C TYR A 468 -11.83 2.59 28.99
N LYS A 469 -12.74 3.28 29.67
CA LYS A 469 -13.98 2.67 30.15
C LYS A 469 -14.91 2.25 29.00
N ASP A 470 -15.12 3.13 28.03
CA ASP A 470 -16.02 2.90 26.88
C ASP A 470 -15.47 1.85 25.91
N LYS A 471 -14.21 2.02 25.48
CA LYS A 471 -13.60 1.19 24.44
C LYS A 471 -12.99 -0.10 24.94
N PHE A 472 -12.42 -0.12 26.15
CA PHE A 472 -11.76 -1.30 26.70
C PHE A 472 -12.56 -1.95 27.84
N GLY A 473 -13.73 -1.40 28.21
CA GLY A 473 -14.50 -1.89 29.36
C GLY A 473 -13.78 -1.73 30.71
N PHE A 474 -12.70 -0.94 30.75
CA PHE A 474 -11.79 -0.92 31.89
C PHE A 474 -12.26 0.12 32.93
N ASN A 475 -12.88 -0.34 34.02
CA ASN A 475 -13.30 0.48 35.15
C ASN A 475 -12.15 0.57 36.17
N ALA A 476 -11.38 1.66 36.21
CA ALA A 476 -10.07 1.65 36.85
C ALA A 476 -9.94 2.42 38.18
N THR A 477 -9.27 1.75 39.13
CA THR A 477 -8.35 2.32 40.14
C THR A 477 -6.88 2.33 39.65
N ASP A 478 -6.50 1.57 38.60
CA ASP A 478 -5.15 1.54 38.01
C ASP A 478 -5.13 1.72 36.48
N LEU A 479 -5.63 2.86 36.01
CA LEU A 479 -5.70 3.22 34.60
C LEU A 479 -4.32 3.34 33.95
N ASN A 480 -3.32 3.76 34.71
CA ASN A 480 -1.99 4.06 34.19
C ASN A 480 -1.26 2.79 33.77
N THR A 481 -1.29 1.73 34.58
CA THR A 481 -0.64 0.46 34.21
C THR A 481 -1.25 -0.12 32.94
N PHE A 482 -2.59 -0.14 32.85
CA PHE A 482 -3.28 -0.68 31.68
C PHE A 482 -3.01 0.14 30.41
N SER A 483 -3.19 1.47 30.44
CA SER A 483 -2.94 2.31 29.26
C SER A 483 -1.48 2.24 28.79
N ASN A 484 -0.53 2.15 29.74
CA ASN A 484 0.89 2.03 29.41
C ASN A 484 1.19 0.70 28.72
N LYS A 485 0.52 -0.40 29.13
CA LYS A 485 0.62 -1.69 28.44
C LYS A 485 0.08 -1.59 27.02
N VAL A 486 -1.13 -1.04 26.83
CA VAL A 486 -1.73 -0.85 25.49
C VAL A 486 -0.82 0.00 24.60
N ALA A 487 -0.25 1.08 25.12
CA ALA A 487 0.70 1.91 24.40
C ALA A 487 2.00 1.18 24.06
N THR A 488 2.54 0.37 24.97
CA THR A 488 3.74 -0.43 24.73
C THR A 488 3.51 -1.48 23.65
N ASP A 489 2.39 -2.21 23.72
CA ASP A 489 1.99 -3.20 22.71
C ASP A 489 1.83 -2.54 21.32
N TYR A 490 1.29 -1.32 21.27
CA TYR A 490 1.11 -0.57 20.02
C TYR A 490 2.45 -0.14 19.41
N VAL A 491 3.37 0.38 20.23
CA VAL A 491 4.70 0.81 19.78
C VAL A 491 5.54 -0.40 19.34
N GLN A 492 5.42 -1.54 20.02
CA GLN A 492 6.02 -2.80 19.58
C GLN A 492 5.46 -3.20 18.21
N GLY A 493 4.14 -3.05 18.00
CA GLY A 493 3.51 -3.30 16.72
C GLY A 493 3.96 -2.37 15.61
N LEU A 494 4.16 -1.09 15.88
CA LEU A 494 4.68 -0.15 14.88
C LEU A 494 6.07 -0.57 14.41
N TYR A 495 6.91 -1.01 15.34
CA TYR A 495 8.22 -1.60 15.01
C TYR A 495 8.06 -2.88 14.18
N TRP A 496 7.13 -3.77 14.54
CA TRP A 496 6.83 -4.97 13.76
C TRP A 496 6.44 -4.63 12.31
N VAL A 497 5.54 -3.66 12.12
CA VAL A 497 5.05 -3.22 10.80
C VAL A 497 6.20 -2.65 9.97
N PHE A 498 6.99 -1.73 10.53
CA PHE A 498 8.12 -1.16 9.79
C PHE A 498 9.14 -2.22 9.36
N GLN A 499 9.42 -3.20 10.22
CA GLN A 499 10.29 -4.33 9.89
C GLN A 499 9.68 -5.21 8.80
N TYR A 500 8.37 -5.51 8.88
CA TYR A 500 7.66 -6.24 7.82
C TYR A 500 7.78 -5.53 6.46
N TYR A 501 7.61 -4.20 6.48
CA TYR A 501 7.74 -3.37 5.28
C TYR A 501 9.17 -3.27 4.80
N SER A 502 10.20 -3.35 5.65
CA SER A 502 11.61 -3.11 5.28
C SER A 502 12.42 -4.38 5.01
N LYS A 503 12.16 -5.46 5.74
CA LYS A 503 12.97 -6.70 5.76
C LYS A 503 12.16 -7.99 5.67
N GLY A 504 10.83 -7.91 5.66
CA GLY A 504 9.96 -9.07 5.82
C GLY A 504 9.59 -9.31 7.29
N PRO A 505 8.70 -10.27 7.58
CA PRO A 505 8.03 -10.35 8.87
C PRO A 505 9.02 -10.74 9.97
N PRO A 506 9.23 -9.90 11.00
CA PRO A 506 10.13 -10.25 12.10
C PRO A 506 9.54 -11.38 12.97
N SER A 507 8.23 -11.60 12.90
CA SER A 507 7.55 -12.75 13.47
C SER A 507 6.24 -13.03 12.76
N TRP A 508 6.02 -14.28 12.36
CA TRP A 508 4.75 -14.74 11.79
C TRP A 508 3.64 -14.93 12.84
N ASN A 509 3.99 -15.04 14.12
CA ASN A 509 3.05 -15.34 15.21
C ASN A 509 2.58 -14.10 15.98
N TRP A 510 3.31 -12.99 15.92
CA TRP A 510 2.96 -11.76 16.64
C TRP A 510 1.69 -11.13 16.07
N TYR A 511 0.87 -10.53 16.94
CA TYR A 511 -0.27 -9.68 16.57
C TYR A 511 -0.55 -8.67 17.69
N TYR A 512 -1.23 -7.57 17.36
CA TYR A 512 -1.67 -6.58 18.35
C TYR A 512 -2.93 -7.07 19.09
N PRO A 513 -2.89 -7.29 20.42
CA PRO A 513 -3.92 -8.02 21.14
C PRO A 513 -5.09 -7.14 21.65
N HIS A 514 -5.36 -6.01 21.00
CA HIS A 514 -6.46 -5.12 21.38
C HIS A 514 -7.25 -4.66 20.15
N HIS A 515 -8.56 -4.45 20.29
CA HIS A 515 -9.41 -3.93 19.19
C HIS A 515 -9.19 -2.45 18.91
N TYR A 516 -8.69 -1.70 19.90
CA TYR A 516 -8.52 -0.26 19.85
C TYR A 516 -7.07 0.16 20.11
N ALA A 517 -6.69 1.29 19.54
CA ALA A 517 -5.40 1.93 19.78
C ALA A 517 -5.39 2.70 21.12
N PRO A 518 -4.23 2.98 21.71
CA PRO A 518 -4.12 3.93 22.82
C PRO A 518 -4.39 5.36 22.34
N LEU A 519 -4.63 6.27 23.30
CA LEU A 519 -4.61 7.71 23.03
C LEU A 519 -3.17 8.18 22.82
N ALA A 520 -2.96 9.22 22.00
CA ALA A 520 -1.62 9.74 21.72
C ALA A 520 -0.87 10.12 23.01
N TYR A 521 -1.58 10.69 23.99
CA TYR A 521 -1.05 11.02 25.32
C TYR A 521 -0.26 9.87 25.97
N ASP A 522 -0.74 8.64 25.84
CA ASP A 522 -0.17 7.46 26.53
C ASP A 522 1.16 7.00 25.92
N PHE A 523 1.45 7.37 24.67
CA PHE A 523 2.75 7.09 24.04
C PHE A 523 3.92 7.72 24.80
N SER A 524 3.68 8.85 25.46
CA SER A 524 4.69 9.53 26.27
C SER A 524 5.07 8.79 27.56
N ASN A 525 4.36 7.71 27.90
CA ASN A 525 4.58 6.89 29.08
C ASN A 525 5.27 5.55 28.76
N VAL A 526 5.53 5.26 27.49
CA VAL A 526 6.27 4.07 27.07
C VAL A 526 7.75 4.27 27.43
N LYS A 527 8.24 3.46 28.38
CA LYS A 527 9.65 3.50 28.83
C LYS A 527 10.38 2.18 28.57
N ASN A 528 9.72 1.07 28.88
CA ASN A 528 10.28 -0.27 28.76
C ASN A 528 9.71 -0.94 27.51
N LEU A 529 10.39 -0.77 26.38
CA LEU A 529 10.02 -1.39 25.11
C LEU A 529 10.91 -2.60 24.83
N ASP A 530 10.31 -3.78 24.74
CA ASP A 530 10.99 -4.96 24.21
C ASP A 530 10.71 -5.08 22.72
N LEU A 531 11.78 -5.08 21.93
CA LEU A 531 11.73 -5.18 20.47
C LEU A 531 12.13 -6.57 19.98
N LYS A 532 12.30 -7.52 20.91
CA LYS A 532 12.46 -8.93 20.58
C LYS A 532 11.09 -9.51 20.28
N PHE A 533 11.00 -10.16 19.13
CA PHE A 533 9.93 -11.08 18.84
C PHE A 533 10.49 -12.49 18.93
N ASP A 534 9.65 -13.46 19.29
CA ASP A 534 10.03 -14.86 19.14
C ASP A 534 10.53 -15.10 17.70
N PRO A 535 11.54 -15.98 17.50
CA PRO A 535 12.13 -16.24 16.18
C PRO A 535 11.05 -16.39 15.12
N PRO A 536 11.28 -16.01 13.85
CA PRO A 536 10.24 -15.97 12.85
C PRO A 536 9.56 -17.33 12.80
N GLY A 537 8.38 -17.43 13.41
CA GLY A 537 7.61 -18.66 13.42
C GLY A 537 7.31 -19.05 11.99
N GLU A 538 6.85 -20.26 11.76
CA GLU A 538 6.41 -20.62 10.41
C GLU A 538 5.03 -19.99 10.12
N PRO A 539 4.78 -19.59 8.85
CA PRO A 539 3.43 -19.26 8.41
C PRO A 539 2.47 -20.42 8.74
N VAL A 540 1.24 -20.08 9.12
CA VAL A 540 0.19 -21.10 9.31
C VAL A 540 -0.17 -21.72 7.96
N ARG A 541 -0.86 -22.86 7.98
CA ARG A 541 -1.39 -23.47 6.75
C ARG A 541 -2.64 -22.74 6.25
N PRO A 542 -2.99 -22.85 4.95
CA PRO A 542 -4.16 -22.19 4.39
C PRO A 542 -5.47 -22.41 5.15
N PHE A 543 -5.79 -23.65 5.52
CA PHE A 543 -7.02 -23.93 6.28
C PHE A 543 -6.98 -23.40 7.71
N GLU A 544 -5.81 -23.38 8.35
CA GLU A 544 -5.64 -22.75 9.67
C GLU A 544 -5.89 -21.24 9.59
N GLN A 545 -5.40 -20.56 8.54
CA GLN A 545 -5.72 -19.15 8.30
C GLN A 545 -7.23 -18.94 8.07
N MET A 546 -7.89 -19.82 7.32
CA MET A 546 -9.34 -19.74 7.12
C MET A 546 -10.06 -19.90 8.47
N MET A 547 -9.69 -20.88 9.29
CA MET A 547 -10.23 -21.02 10.66
C MET A 547 -9.95 -19.78 11.53
N ALA A 548 -8.82 -19.10 11.35
CA ALA A 548 -8.49 -17.89 12.11
C ALA A 548 -9.24 -16.63 11.62
N THR A 549 -9.78 -16.62 10.40
CA THR A 549 -10.35 -15.41 9.77
C THR A 549 -11.83 -15.52 9.43
N PHE A 550 -12.38 -16.72 9.26
CA PHE A 550 -13.75 -16.91 8.81
C PHE A 550 -14.76 -16.77 9.94
N SER A 551 -15.96 -16.36 9.55
CA SER A 551 -17.15 -16.38 10.41
C SER A 551 -17.93 -17.69 10.16
N PRO A 552 -18.85 -18.09 11.07
CA PRO A 552 -19.71 -19.25 10.86
C PRO A 552 -20.45 -19.26 9.51
N LYS A 553 -20.73 -18.10 8.91
CA LYS A 553 -21.39 -18.01 7.59
C LYS A 553 -20.52 -18.47 6.42
N ASN A 554 -19.22 -18.67 6.64
CA ASN A 554 -18.26 -19.04 5.61
C ASN A 554 -17.71 -20.46 5.84
N VAL A 555 -18.40 -21.27 6.66
CA VAL A 555 -17.94 -22.61 7.03
C VAL A 555 -17.85 -23.56 5.84
N ASP A 556 -18.70 -23.38 4.82
CA ASP A 556 -18.77 -24.23 3.62
C ASP A 556 -17.48 -24.24 2.79
N TYR A 557 -16.59 -23.28 2.98
CA TYR A 557 -15.29 -23.20 2.30
C TYR A 557 -14.21 -24.07 2.96
N LEU A 558 -14.45 -24.52 4.19
CA LEU A 558 -13.54 -25.40 4.92
C LEU A 558 -13.78 -26.86 4.54
N PRO A 559 -12.76 -27.74 4.72
CA PRO A 559 -12.94 -29.17 4.63
C PRO A 559 -14.14 -29.66 5.42
N LEU A 560 -14.94 -30.58 4.86
CA LEU A 560 -16.14 -31.11 5.52
C LEU A 560 -15.84 -31.64 6.93
N ALA A 561 -14.68 -32.27 7.12
CA ALA A 561 -14.23 -32.77 8.42
C ALA A 561 -14.00 -31.66 9.47
N TRP A 562 -13.71 -30.43 9.05
CA TRP A 562 -13.36 -29.31 9.93
C TRP A 562 -14.56 -28.40 10.24
N GLN A 563 -15.63 -28.46 9.44
CA GLN A 563 -16.81 -27.61 9.60
C GLN A 563 -17.44 -27.68 11.00
N PRO A 564 -17.61 -28.87 11.63
CA PRO A 564 -18.17 -28.99 12.98
C PRO A 564 -17.40 -28.21 14.05
N ILE A 565 -16.09 -28.03 13.87
CA ILE A 565 -15.21 -27.33 14.83
C ILE A 565 -15.64 -25.87 15.02
N MET A 566 -16.21 -25.27 13.97
CA MET A 566 -16.67 -23.87 13.99
C MET A 566 -18.12 -23.73 14.46
N THR A 567 -18.95 -24.76 14.31
CA THR A 567 -20.41 -24.67 14.44
C THR A 567 -20.98 -25.43 15.64
N GLU A 568 -20.31 -26.46 16.13
CA GLU A 568 -20.80 -27.29 17.25
C GLU A 568 -20.23 -26.83 18.59
N GLU A 569 -21.11 -26.64 19.58
CA GLU A 569 -20.73 -26.18 20.93
C GLU A 569 -19.92 -27.19 21.75
N ILE A 570 -19.83 -28.45 21.29
CA ILE A 570 -19.01 -29.49 21.93
C ILE A 570 -17.51 -29.17 21.89
N PHE A 571 -17.08 -28.29 20.98
CA PHE A 571 -15.69 -27.87 20.87
C PHE A 571 -15.46 -26.57 21.63
N ASP A 572 -14.45 -26.53 22.51
CA ASP A 572 -14.09 -25.34 23.29
C ASP A 572 -13.74 -24.11 22.43
N ILE A 573 -13.33 -24.34 21.17
CA ILE A 573 -12.98 -23.28 20.22
C ILE A 573 -14.22 -22.60 19.61
N SER A 574 -15.42 -23.19 19.74
CA SER A 574 -16.69 -22.63 19.23
C SER A 574 -16.99 -21.22 19.77
N LYS A 575 -16.57 -20.92 21.01
CA LYS A 575 -16.69 -19.59 21.65
C LYS A 575 -16.04 -18.46 20.87
N PHE A 576 -15.07 -18.77 19.99
CA PHE A 576 -14.42 -17.77 19.17
C PHE A 576 -15.22 -17.41 17.92
N TYR A 577 -16.25 -18.18 17.57
CA TYR A 577 -17.06 -18.02 16.37
C TYR A 577 -18.51 -17.60 16.71
N PRO A 578 -18.71 -16.47 17.41
CA PRO A 578 -20.04 -16.07 17.82
C PRO A 578 -20.90 -15.72 16.60
N THR A 579 -22.16 -16.15 16.61
CA THR A 579 -23.17 -15.71 15.64
C THR A 579 -23.62 -14.28 15.92
N GLU A 580 -23.66 -13.89 17.20
CA GLU A 580 -23.97 -12.53 17.65
C GLU A 580 -22.75 -11.84 18.28
N PHE A 581 -22.46 -10.64 17.79
CA PHE A 581 -21.31 -9.85 18.21
C PHE A 581 -21.59 -8.35 18.09
N VAL A 582 -20.85 -7.55 18.87
CA VAL A 582 -20.99 -6.10 18.90
C VAL A 582 -20.15 -5.48 17.79
N VAL A 583 -20.74 -4.50 17.09
CA VAL A 583 -20.05 -3.69 16.08
C VAL A 583 -20.05 -2.25 16.55
N ASP A 584 -18.86 -1.68 16.72
CA ASP A 584 -18.66 -0.29 17.10
C ASP A 584 -18.25 0.54 15.88
N PRO A 585 -19.08 1.50 15.44
CA PRO A 585 -18.72 2.43 14.38
C PRO A 585 -17.46 3.24 14.67
N ASN A 586 -17.11 3.42 15.95
CA ASN A 586 -15.92 4.13 16.42
C ASN A 586 -15.70 5.50 15.72
N GLY A 587 -16.78 6.25 15.53
CA GLY A 587 -16.76 7.56 14.88
C GLY A 587 -16.58 7.54 13.35
N LYS A 588 -16.62 6.36 12.72
CA LYS A 588 -16.49 6.21 11.26
C LYS A 588 -17.84 6.28 10.55
N GLU A 589 -17.81 6.76 9.33
CA GLU A 589 -19.00 6.86 8.46
C GLU A 589 -19.21 5.59 7.62
N ARG A 590 -18.11 4.97 7.18
CA ARG A 590 -18.11 3.74 6.39
C ARG A 590 -18.08 2.53 7.30
N SER A 591 -19.03 1.61 7.10
CA SER A 591 -19.15 0.34 7.82
C SER A 591 -17.91 -0.54 7.67
N SER A 592 -17.21 -0.44 6.54
CA SER A 592 -15.92 -1.11 6.29
C SER A 592 -14.79 -0.70 7.24
N GLN A 593 -14.97 0.40 8.00
CA GLN A 593 -14.02 0.90 8.99
C GLN A 593 -14.49 0.67 10.43
N TYR A 594 -15.62 -0.03 10.64
CA TYR A 594 -16.14 -0.30 11.97
C TYR A 594 -15.29 -1.36 12.68
N VAL A 595 -15.31 -1.31 14.01
CA VAL A 595 -14.63 -2.28 14.87
C VAL A 595 -15.59 -3.41 15.22
N VAL A 596 -15.15 -4.66 15.05
CA VAL A 596 -15.91 -5.85 15.46
C VAL A 596 -15.32 -6.40 16.75
N LEU A 597 -16.15 -6.45 17.79
CA LEU A 597 -15.75 -6.95 19.11
C LEU A 597 -16.02 -8.45 19.20
N ILE A 598 -15.01 -9.21 18.80
CA ILE A 598 -14.96 -10.68 18.88
C ILE A 598 -13.66 -11.12 19.56
N PRO A 599 -13.66 -12.26 20.27
CA PRO A 599 -12.46 -12.75 20.94
C PRO A 599 -11.36 -13.12 19.93
N PHE A 600 -10.11 -12.86 20.31
CA PHE A 600 -8.93 -13.26 19.52
C PHE A 600 -8.63 -14.74 19.70
N ILE A 601 -8.27 -15.44 18.61
CA ILE A 601 -7.81 -16.83 18.65
C ILE A 601 -6.29 -16.84 18.67
N ASP A 602 -5.67 -17.44 19.68
CA ASP A 602 -4.23 -17.68 19.69
C ASP A 602 -3.85 -18.97 18.92
N LYS A 603 -2.55 -19.12 18.65
CA LYS A 603 -2.07 -20.20 17.78
C LYS A 603 -2.18 -21.56 18.47
N GLU A 604 -1.87 -21.63 19.76
CA GLU A 604 -1.85 -22.89 20.51
C GLU A 604 -3.27 -23.45 20.67
N THR A 605 -4.23 -22.58 20.98
CA THR A 605 -5.65 -22.92 21.02
C THR A 605 -6.13 -23.46 19.67
N LEU A 606 -5.80 -22.76 18.57
CA LEU A 606 -6.22 -23.19 17.24
C LEU A 606 -5.58 -24.52 16.83
N SER A 607 -4.26 -24.64 16.93
CA SER A 607 -3.54 -25.86 16.54
C SER A 607 -3.95 -27.08 17.37
N THR A 608 -4.24 -26.89 18.66
CA THR A 608 -4.73 -27.98 19.53
C THR A 608 -6.10 -28.48 19.07
N ALA A 609 -7.02 -27.58 18.72
CA ALA A 609 -8.35 -27.95 18.24
C ALA A 609 -8.33 -28.69 16.89
N LEU A 610 -7.34 -28.38 16.03
CA LEU A 610 -7.25 -28.93 14.67
C LEU A 610 -6.44 -30.23 14.57
N LYS A 611 -5.72 -30.62 15.63
CA LYS A 611 -4.75 -31.73 15.61
C LYS A 611 -5.38 -33.06 15.16
N ASP A 612 -6.52 -33.42 15.73
CA ASP A 612 -7.20 -34.70 15.47
C ASP A 612 -8.01 -34.71 14.16
N PHE A 613 -8.12 -33.56 13.49
CA PHE A 613 -8.86 -33.40 12.24
C PHE A 613 -7.95 -33.28 11.02
N THR A 614 -6.65 -33.02 11.24
CA THR A 614 -5.68 -32.89 10.15
C THR A 614 -5.52 -34.20 9.37
N SER A 615 -5.59 -35.35 10.05
CA SER A 615 -5.50 -36.67 9.39
C SER A 615 -6.78 -37.10 8.66
N LYS A 616 -7.84 -36.28 8.68
CA LYS A 616 -9.13 -36.56 8.03
C LYS A 616 -9.30 -35.83 6.69
N LEU A 617 -8.29 -35.09 6.26
CA LEU A 617 -8.32 -34.36 4.98
C LEU A 617 -8.24 -35.35 3.82
N THR A 618 -8.95 -35.06 2.72
CA THR A 618 -8.75 -35.80 1.46
C THR A 618 -7.40 -35.45 0.83
N PRO A 619 -6.86 -36.27 -0.09
CA PRO A 619 -5.62 -35.95 -0.80
C PRO A 619 -5.66 -34.58 -1.52
N GLU A 620 -6.81 -34.20 -2.08
CA GLU A 620 -7.02 -32.90 -2.73
C GLU A 620 -7.02 -31.75 -1.70
N GLU A 621 -7.62 -31.97 -0.53
CA GLU A 621 -7.60 -31.02 0.58
C GLU A 621 -6.19 -30.84 1.15
N GLU A 622 -5.44 -31.93 1.34
CA GLU A 622 -4.03 -31.91 1.75
C GLU A 622 -3.18 -31.12 0.76
N LYS A 623 -3.41 -31.33 -0.55
CA LYS A 623 -2.72 -30.58 -1.62
C LYS A 623 -3.02 -29.08 -1.53
N ARG A 624 -4.26 -28.68 -1.28
CA ARG A 624 -4.64 -27.26 -1.11
C ARG A 624 -4.12 -26.66 0.20
N ASN A 625 -3.91 -27.47 1.23
CA ASN A 625 -3.47 -27.04 2.56
C ASN A 625 -1.95 -27.02 2.75
N ARG A 626 -1.16 -27.32 1.71
CA ARG A 626 0.30 -27.29 1.79
C ARG A 626 0.85 -25.88 1.58
N LEU A 627 2.02 -25.62 2.12
CA LEU A 627 2.85 -24.49 1.71
C LEU A 627 3.71 -24.94 0.52
N ASP A 628 3.95 -24.04 -0.43
CA ASP A 628 4.70 -24.34 -1.65
C ASP A 628 5.69 -23.21 -1.96
N TYR A 629 6.52 -23.42 -2.98
CA TYR A 629 7.49 -22.47 -3.51
C TYR A 629 6.99 -21.84 -4.81
N ASP A 630 7.64 -20.76 -5.22
CA ASP A 630 7.35 -20.11 -6.49
C ASP A 630 7.58 -21.07 -7.66
N SER A 631 6.81 -20.87 -8.72
CA SER A 631 6.91 -21.63 -9.98
C SER A 631 7.66 -20.80 -11.03
N LEU A 632 8.82 -21.27 -11.48
CA LEU A 632 9.62 -20.65 -12.53
C LEU A 632 9.45 -21.40 -13.85
N PHE A 633 9.04 -20.67 -14.88
CA PHE A 633 8.84 -21.19 -16.23
C PHE A 633 9.99 -20.76 -17.12
N ILE A 634 10.57 -21.72 -17.85
CA ILE A 634 11.75 -21.49 -18.68
C ILE A 634 11.56 -22.16 -20.03
N HIS A 635 11.57 -21.36 -21.09
CA HIS A 635 11.53 -21.84 -22.47
C HIS A 635 12.89 -22.40 -22.91
N SER A 636 12.87 -23.35 -23.86
CA SER A 636 14.04 -24.02 -24.49
C SER A 636 15.11 -23.06 -25.04
N SER A 637 14.70 -21.84 -25.37
CA SER A 637 15.57 -20.76 -25.86
C SER A 637 16.49 -20.16 -24.79
N HIS A 638 16.22 -20.36 -23.51
CA HIS A 638 17.04 -19.83 -22.43
C HIS A 638 18.21 -20.77 -22.09
N SER A 639 19.36 -20.19 -21.77
CA SER A 639 20.56 -20.93 -21.34
C SER A 639 20.31 -21.84 -20.13
N ILE A 640 19.42 -21.40 -19.21
CA ILE A 640 19.00 -22.15 -18.02
C ILE A 640 18.41 -23.51 -18.42
N HIS A 641 17.59 -23.57 -19.47
CA HIS A 641 16.93 -24.79 -19.90
C HIS A 641 17.95 -25.90 -20.26
N GLN A 642 19.10 -25.54 -20.83
CA GLN A 642 20.12 -26.52 -21.22
C GLN A 642 20.75 -27.21 -20.01
N GLN A 643 20.84 -26.55 -18.86
CA GLN A 643 21.40 -27.16 -17.65
C GLN A 643 20.47 -28.23 -17.07
N PHE A 644 19.17 -27.93 -16.99
CA PHE A 644 18.16 -28.87 -16.48
C PHE A 644 17.87 -30.04 -17.44
N ARG A 645 18.09 -29.88 -18.75
CA ARG A 645 18.00 -30.98 -19.73
C ARG A 645 19.23 -31.89 -19.76
N LYS A 646 20.42 -31.38 -19.42
CA LYS A 646 21.67 -32.19 -19.36
C LYS A 646 21.77 -33.06 -18.11
N SER A 647 20.97 -32.79 -17.08
CA SER A 647 20.86 -33.62 -15.87
C SER A 647 19.88 -34.79 -16.01
N SER A 648 19.03 -34.80 -17.05
CA SER A 648 17.94 -35.77 -17.19
C SER A 648 18.27 -36.99 -18.05
N ASP A 649 19.44 -37.09 -18.71
CA ASP A 649 19.77 -38.24 -19.57
C ASP A 649 21.18 -38.85 -19.38
N ALA A 650 21.13 -40.17 -19.12
CA ALA A 650 22.12 -41.26 -19.20
C ALA A 650 23.53 -41.09 -18.57
N ASN A 651 23.69 -41.74 -17.40
CA ASN A 651 24.93 -42.11 -16.71
C ASN A 651 25.59 -41.04 -15.80
N LYS A 652 25.07 -40.98 -14.55
CA LYS A 652 25.71 -40.39 -13.36
C LYS A 652 25.80 -38.85 -13.29
N LYS A 653 24.66 -38.15 -13.37
CA LYS A 653 24.53 -36.81 -12.75
C LYS A 653 23.33 -36.78 -11.79
N PRO A 654 23.43 -35.98 -10.70
CA PRO A 654 22.42 -35.98 -9.64
C PRO A 654 21.07 -35.45 -10.14
N ILE A 655 20.00 -36.07 -9.66
CA ILE A 655 18.63 -35.55 -9.78
C ILE A 655 18.62 -34.18 -9.07
N ILE A 656 18.17 -33.13 -9.75
CA ILE A 656 18.09 -31.78 -9.16
C ILE A 656 16.82 -31.73 -8.30
N THR A 657 16.98 -31.98 -7.01
CA THR A 657 15.89 -32.00 -6.03
C THR A 657 15.93 -30.75 -5.14
N GLU A 658 14.94 -30.60 -4.26
CA GLU A 658 14.94 -29.54 -3.24
C GLU A 658 16.19 -29.60 -2.33
N GLU A 659 16.71 -30.80 -2.04
CA GLU A 659 17.92 -30.99 -1.22
C GLU A 659 19.21 -30.64 -1.97
N ASN A 660 19.18 -30.60 -3.30
CA ASN A 660 20.33 -30.28 -4.14
C ASN A 660 19.91 -29.38 -5.33
N PRO A 661 19.50 -28.13 -5.04
CA PRO A 661 18.97 -27.24 -6.06
C PRO A 661 20.09 -26.57 -6.87
N VAL A 662 19.79 -26.19 -8.10
CA VAL A 662 20.72 -25.44 -8.97
C VAL A 662 20.70 -23.97 -8.58
N GLN A 663 21.87 -23.38 -8.40
CA GLN A 663 22.05 -21.94 -8.26
C GLN A 663 21.91 -21.25 -9.62
N LEU A 664 20.87 -20.45 -9.80
CA LEU A 664 20.55 -19.82 -11.08
C LEU A 664 21.54 -18.71 -11.45
N GLN A 665 22.17 -18.07 -10.47
CA GLN A 665 23.21 -17.06 -10.67
C GLN A 665 24.50 -17.62 -11.32
N ASP A 666 24.75 -18.92 -11.21
CA ASP A 666 25.94 -19.56 -11.80
C ASP A 666 25.76 -19.87 -13.29
N ILE A 667 24.56 -19.62 -13.82
CA ILE A 667 24.21 -19.88 -15.21
C ILE A 667 24.54 -18.65 -16.05
N SER A 668 25.36 -18.83 -17.08
CA SER A 668 25.69 -17.76 -18.02
C SER A 668 24.41 -17.16 -18.63
N ASP A 669 24.34 -15.83 -18.66
CA ASP A 669 23.21 -15.02 -19.17
C ASP A 669 21.93 -15.04 -18.32
N CYS A 670 21.91 -15.78 -17.20
CA CYS A 670 20.81 -15.73 -16.24
C CYS A 670 20.93 -14.47 -15.37
N LYS A 671 19.94 -13.58 -15.46
CA LYS A 671 19.82 -12.39 -14.61
C LYS A 671 18.94 -12.61 -13.39
N LEU A 672 18.61 -13.86 -13.09
CA LEU A 672 17.80 -14.24 -11.94
C LEU A 672 18.71 -14.90 -10.90
N VAL A 673 18.64 -14.40 -9.68
CA VAL A 673 19.37 -14.97 -8.56
C VAL A 673 18.44 -15.80 -7.69
N GLY A 674 18.86 -17.01 -7.33
CA GLY A 674 18.10 -17.93 -6.50
C GLY A 674 18.41 -19.39 -6.81
N HIS A 675 17.61 -20.28 -6.27
CA HIS A 675 17.75 -21.72 -6.39
C HIS A 675 16.56 -22.29 -7.14
N GLY A 676 16.81 -23.22 -8.07
CA GLY A 676 15.78 -23.89 -8.84
C GLY A 676 15.94 -25.41 -8.84
N TRP A 677 14.82 -26.14 -8.77
CA TRP A 677 14.79 -27.61 -8.84
C TRP A 677 13.55 -28.12 -9.56
N THR A 678 13.53 -29.41 -9.90
CA THR A 678 12.40 -29.98 -10.66
C THR A 678 11.13 -29.96 -9.82
N ASP A 679 10.01 -29.55 -10.43
CA ASP A 679 8.70 -29.63 -9.79
C ASP A 679 8.08 -31.01 -10.05
N ASP A 680 8.29 -31.95 -9.12
CA ASP A 680 7.72 -33.30 -9.18
C ASP A 680 6.18 -33.29 -9.00
N THR A 681 5.59 -32.17 -8.60
CA THR A 681 4.13 -32.00 -8.42
C THR A 681 3.42 -31.50 -9.68
N GLY A 682 4.18 -31.21 -10.74
CA GLY A 682 3.78 -30.48 -11.92
C GLY A 682 3.20 -31.31 -13.07
N ASP A 683 2.34 -32.30 -12.80
CA ASP A 683 1.54 -32.87 -13.88
C ASP A 683 0.37 -31.93 -14.22
N ILE A 684 0.60 -31.05 -15.20
CA ILE A 684 -0.37 -30.09 -15.73
C ILE A 684 -1.15 -30.71 -16.90
N SER A 685 -0.88 -31.97 -17.27
CA SER A 685 -1.52 -32.63 -18.41
C SER A 685 -2.99 -33.02 -18.16
N ASN A 686 -3.38 -33.15 -16.89
CA ASN A 686 -4.72 -33.58 -16.50
C ASN A 686 -5.60 -32.38 -16.13
N LEU A 687 -6.12 -31.65 -17.13
CA LEU A 687 -7.17 -30.64 -16.93
C LEU A 687 -8.54 -31.32 -16.76
N ASN A 688 -9.41 -30.79 -15.91
CA ASN A 688 -10.81 -31.21 -15.86
C ASN A 688 -11.65 -30.50 -16.93
N ALA A 689 -12.89 -30.92 -17.13
CA ALA A 689 -13.76 -30.38 -18.17
C ALA A 689 -13.99 -28.85 -18.06
N ASP A 690 -14.11 -28.32 -16.84
CA ASP A 690 -14.27 -26.89 -16.61
C ASP A 690 -12.99 -26.11 -16.95
N GLU A 691 -11.84 -26.62 -16.54
CA GLU A 691 -10.53 -26.04 -16.86
C GLU A 691 -10.27 -26.07 -18.38
N GLU A 692 -10.62 -27.15 -19.07
CA GLU A 692 -10.54 -27.24 -20.53
C GLU A 692 -11.47 -26.24 -21.24
N ALA A 693 -12.64 -25.97 -20.66
CA ALA A 693 -13.58 -24.98 -21.17
C ALA A 693 -13.14 -23.53 -20.88
N ILE A 694 -12.43 -23.31 -19.76
CA ILE A 694 -11.76 -22.05 -19.45
C ILE A 694 -10.66 -21.78 -20.48
N LEU A 695 -9.86 -22.80 -20.77
CA LEU A 695 -8.65 -22.71 -21.58
C LEU A 695 -8.88 -23.05 -23.06
N SER A 696 -10.12 -22.98 -23.54
CA SER A 696 -10.50 -23.36 -24.92
C SER A 696 -9.65 -22.67 -25.98
N ASP A 697 -9.30 -21.41 -25.75
CA ASP A 697 -8.57 -20.56 -26.69
C ASP A 697 -7.04 -20.76 -26.63
N TYR A 698 -6.58 -21.61 -25.70
CA TYR A 698 -5.17 -21.89 -25.39
C TYR A 698 -4.80 -23.36 -25.65
N LYS A 699 -5.64 -24.09 -26.40
CA LYS A 699 -5.42 -25.51 -26.72
C LYS A 699 -4.25 -25.68 -27.71
N ASN A 700 -3.56 -26.82 -27.60
CA ASN A 700 -2.35 -27.24 -28.32
C ASN A 700 -1.04 -26.62 -27.82
N ILE A 701 -0.25 -27.42 -27.11
CA ILE A 701 1.17 -27.17 -26.82
C ILE A 701 1.97 -28.27 -27.56
N PRO A 702 2.27 -28.08 -28.86
CA PRO A 702 3.02 -29.08 -29.63
C PRO A 702 4.48 -29.08 -29.17
N ASN A 703 4.98 -30.23 -28.70
CA ASN A 703 6.32 -30.41 -28.13
C ASN A 703 6.61 -29.41 -27.01
N ASP A 704 6.29 -29.78 -25.77
CA ASP A 704 6.48 -28.89 -24.62
C ASP A 704 7.96 -28.52 -24.39
N GLU A 705 8.32 -27.34 -24.88
CA GLU A 705 9.64 -26.71 -24.82
C GLU A 705 9.82 -25.87 -23.56
N VAL A 706 8.84 -25.86 -22.65
CA VAL A 706 8.89 -25.12 -21.39
C VAL A 706 9.07 -26.10 -20.23
N ILE A 707 10.15 -25.92 -19.47
CA ILE A 707 10.30 -26.61 -18.18
C ILE A 707 9.67 -25.78 -17.08
N LEU A 708 9.01 -26.47 -16.15
CA LEU A 708 8.51 -25.89 -14.90
C LEU A 708 9.46 -26.31 -13.77
N LEU A 709 9.96 -25.32 -13.03
CA LEU A 709 10.83 -25.51 -11.88
C LEU A 709 10.18 -24.91 -10.65
N LYS A 710 10.46 -25.50 -9.49
CA LYS A 710 10.33 -24.77 -8.23
C LYS A 710 11.45 -23.74 -8.14
N TYR A 711 11.15 -22.59 -7.56
CA TYR A 711 12.08 -21.49 -7.39
C TYR A 711 12.02 -20.95 -5.96
N CYS A 712 13.19 -20.74 -5.37
CA CYS A 712 13.32 -20.09 -4.08
C CYS A 712 14.54 -19.15 -4.11
N HIS A 713 14.36 -17.91 -3.68
CA HIS A 713 15.45 -16.95 -3.68
C HIS A 713 16.49 -17.20 -2.56
N CYS A 714 16.07 -17.70 -1.39
CA CYS A 714 16.95 -17.88 -0.22
C CYS A 714 17.10 -19.37 0.10
N SER A 715 18.30 -19.84 0.43
CA SER A 715 18.38 -20.90 1.45
C SER A 715 17.68 -20.36 2.70
N PHE A 716 16.89 -21.14 3.43
CA PHE A 716 16.08 -20.75 4.61
C PHE A 716 16.86 -20.08 5.79
N ARG A 717 18.12 -19.66 5.60
CA ARG A 717 19.00 -19.02 6.58
C ARG A 717 19.30 -17.57 6.17
N SER A 718 18.88 -16.68 7.06
CA SER A 718 18.92 -15.22 7.01
C SER A 718 20.32 -14.62 6.83
N GLU A 719 20.46 -13.66 5.92
CA GLU A 719 21.43 -12.56 6.07
C GLU A 719 20.69 -11.21 5.87
N SER A 720 21.12 -10.22 6.64
CA SER A 720 20.44 -8.91 6.78
C SER A 720 20.65 -7.99 5.58
N VAL A 721 19.57 -7.31 5.18
CA VAL A 721 19.49 -6.31 4.10
C VAL A 721 20.00 -4.93 4.56
N GLU A 722 20.98 -4.35 3.83
CA GLU A 722 21.43 -2.95 3.98
C GLU A 722 20.63 -1.97 3.10
N SER A 723 20.35 -0.77 3.60
CA SER A 723 19.46 0.22 2.95
C SER A 723 20.16 1.18 1.96
N GLU A 724 21.50 1.20 1.88
CA GLU A 724 22.22 2.26 1.15
C GLU A 724 22.55 1.88 -0.31
N LYS A 725 22.59 2.88 -1.20
CA LYS A 725 23.16 2.72 -2.56
C LYS A 725 24.67 2.42 -2.51
N HIS A 726 25.13 1.53 -3.39
CA HIS A 726 26.56 1.41 -3.67
C HIS A 726 27.12 2.71 -4.26
N ASN A 727 28.27 3.15 -3.75
CA ASN A 727 28.98 4.36 -4.13
C ASN A 727 29.37 4.35 -5.63
N ASN A 728 28.47 4.72 -6.54
CA ASN A 728 28.73 5.24 -7.92
C ASN A 728 27.43 5.37 -8.76
N VAL A 729 26.43 6.17 -8.33
CA VAL A 729 25.19 6.38 -9.12
C VAL A 729 25.02 7.84 -9.52
N ARG A 730 24.96 8.13 -10.83
CA ARG A 730 24.51 9.41 -11.40
C ARG A 730 23.11 9.26 -12.01
N PHE A 731 22.20 10.17 -11.66
CA PHE A 731 20.90 10.28 -12.31
C PHE A 731 21.08 10.66 -13.80
N ARG A 732 20.46 9.92 -14.72
CA ARG A 732 20.26 10.40 -16.09
C ARG A 732 19.17 11.48 -16.06
N THR A 733 19.56 12.74 -16.04
CA THR A 733 18.65 13.86 -16.32
C THR A 733 18.37 13.90 -17.82
N THR A 734 17.20 13.44 -18.24
CA THR A 734 16.67 13.76 -19.57
C THR A 734 16.09 15.18 -19.54
N THR A 735 16.95 16.18 -19.75
CA THR A 735 16.54 17.52 -20.14
C THR A 735 17.28 17.89 -21.41
N ASN A 736 16.54 17.94 -22.53
CA ASN A 736 16.99 18.58 -23.76
C ASN A 736 17.25 20.06 -23.47
N GLN A 737 18.51 20.46 -23.33
CA GLN A 737 18.91 21.86 -23.45
C GLN A 737 19.44 22.13 -24.86
N PRO A 738 19.07 23.25 -25.49
CA PRO A 738 19.62 23.65 -26.77
C PRO A 738 21.08 24.10 -26.62
N SER A 739 21.91 23.63 -27.56
CA SER A 739 23.33 23.92 -27.70
C SER A 739 23.65 25.42 -27.63
N GLN A 740 24.48 25.83 -26.67
CA GLN A 740 25.26 27.07 -26.77
C GLN A 740 26.73 26.76 -27.03
N ARG A 741 27.29 27.56 -27.94
CA ARG A 741 28.58 27.40 -28.59
C ARG A 741 29.76 27.55 -27.63
N SER A 742 30.75 26.70 -27.91
CA SER A 742 32.17 26.75 -27.59
C SER A 742 32.77 28.13 -27.31
N THR A 743 33.55 28.22 -26.24
CA THR A 743 34.85 28.90 -26.25
C THR A 743 35.90 27.98 -25.62
N VAL A 744 36.97 27.78 -26.38
CA VAL A 744 38.11 26.89 -26.14
C VAL A 744 39.19 27.70 -25.42
N GLN A 745 39.84 27.12 -24.39
CA GLN A 745 41.30 27.18 -24.17
C GLN A 745 41.74 26.39 -22.90
N PRO A 746 43.01 25.95 -22.77
CA PRO A 746 43.34 24.53 -22.92
C PRO A 746 43.93 23.85 -21.67
N GLN A 747 43.94 22.52 -21.77
CA GLN A 747 44.54 21.56 -20.86
C GLN A 747 46.05 21.80 -20.62
N GLN A 748 46.47 21.64 -19.36
CA GLN A 748 47.83 21.18 -19.03
C GLN A 748 47.77 19.75 -18.50
N GLN A 749 48.52 18.87 -19.18
CA GLN A 749 48.83 17.50 -18.81
C GLN A 749 49.93 17.44 -17.76
N ALA A 750 49.80 16.51 -16.80
CA ALA A 750 50.92 15.81 -16.14
C ALA A 750 50.32 14.60 -15.39
N SER A 751 50.34 13.38 -15.94
CA SER A 751 51.42 12.37 -15.88
C SER A 751 51.57 11.66 -14.53
N LYS A 752 51.17 10.37 -14.54
CA LYS A 752 51.79 9.18 -13.90
C LYS A 752 52.20 9.26 -12.42
N SER A 753 51.65 8.36 -11.60
CA SER A 753 52.34 7.15 -11.07
C SER A 753 51.68 6.65 -9.77
N ALA A 754 51.45 5.33 -9.69
CA ALA A 754 51.27 4.62 -8.42
C ALA A 754 52.65 4.42 -7.75
N PRO A 755 52.74 4.19 -6.43
CA PRO A 755 52.76 2.80 -5.96
C PRO A 755 52.15 2.54 -4.56
N TRP A 756 52.00 1.25 -4.28
CA TRP A 756 51.58 0.59 -3.05
C TRP A 756 52.45 0.90 -1.81
N CYS A 757 51.86 0.91 -0.60
CA CYS A 757 52.37 0.17 0.60
C CYS A 757 51.55 0.36 1.91
N LYS A 758 51.17 -0.80 2.48
CA LYS A 758 51.12 -1.25 3.91
C LYS A 758 50.09 -0.69 4.94
N PRO A 759 49.51 -1.58 5.79
CA PRO A 759 48.59 -1.24 6.88
C PRO A 759 49.30 -1.00 8.23
N PRO A 760 48.67 -0.32 9.21
CA PRO A 760 49.23 -0.12 10.55
C PRO A 760 48.89 -1.27 11.54
N PRO A 761 49.65 -1.42 12.64
CA PRO A 761 49.64 -2.61 13.48
C PRO A 761 48.61 -2.59 14.61
N THR A 762 48.24 -3.79 15.01
CA THR A 762 47.52 -4.16 16.24
C THR A 762 48.30 -3.78 17.51
N HIS A 763 47.61 -3.22 18.49
CA HIS A 763 48.05 -3.29 19.89
C HIS A 763 46.90 -3.75 20.79
N GLN A 764 47.11 -4.92 21.39
CA GLN A 764 46.46 -5.38 22.60
C GLN A 764 47.03 -4.61 23.80
N ASN A 765 46.14 -4.18 24.68
CA ASN A 765 46.13 -4.54 26.10
C ASN A 765 44.75 -4.24 26.69
#